data_AF-A0A0G2HVW5-F1
#
_entry.id   AF-A0A0G2HVW5-F1
#
_cell.length_a   1.000
_cell.length_b   1.000
_cell.length_c   1.000
_cell.angle_alpha   90.00
_cell.angle_beta   90.00
_cell.angle_gamma   90.00
#
_symmetry.space_group_name_H-M   'P 1'
#
loop_
_entity.id
_entity.type
_entity.pdbx_description
1 polymer ?
#
loop_
_entity_poly.entity_id
_entity_poly.type
_entity_poly.pdbx_seq_one_letter_code
_entity_poly.pdbx_strand_id
1 'polypeptide(L)'
;MAEPTADEIASQITQELRPTAFACTSLTPLSGGNANFIFRGKLQKPLGDGTAEIAIKHGEGFVASSTALKLSTSRCILEEKCLQALQKLAPITSQSYSIRTPGLFYFNTGSNTQIQEYLPDSLNLKFYALKRLLPSTPEHQRRKVLELGQGLGRWLRSFHDWSDQPDQEVLRETAKTNKELQGIKFTYNYESLFWQPEDFPFLKDSEDVFKEVIANAKLELEDESKLHVIHGDFWTGNILLPDRDLESKDRAPVLVVDWEMCQLGVRPLDLGQMIAELYELFLYKDIKAALWLIEGFATGYGFVDDDFAFRAAIHVGAHLVGFGTSVPGWGSTEAVERVCKVGRDIVTHGWGKDRACPCYRRYVQMKAVKRLEVASKEIRAVPTQTKKVLVGLSFGVSSSSLINILDESAQNQLKKRPTPAYDPVVVHVDTEMGDGASPLPCDSKRLLENFSKRYPGFTFRSIPLTTVLDLDTIDWSALPVTPNGREDGEKGPEERLHDFFSRLPSTTSRADIMRLFVRHILISAALAEGCCALLLGYSTTALAALTLGETAKGRGFTLPWMTNDGPQPVHAFAAAPRNGAGSDREAEAAGKEVAKLPIYYPLREVFRSELVAYAGFISPPLTELVLPSDVTRSGSAVVSHKDVSIDDVMARYIDEVEVSYPSIVANVVRTTAKLERLGENGDDISCGLCGMGLDEQGDERWKGEIGDADAGEYGRLCYGCQRSMRN
;
A
#
# COMPACT_ATOMS: atom_id res chain seq x y z
N MET A 1 3.60 55.97 -23.10
CA MET A 1 4.34 55.19 -24.11
C MET A 1 3.45 54.03 -24.51
N ALA A 2 3.40 53.68 -25.80
CA ALA A 2 2.66 52.51 -26.26
C ALA A 2 3.22 51.24 -25.61
N GLU A 3 2.36 50.24 -25.40
CA GLU A 3 2.75 48.96 -24.79
C GLU A 3 3.60 48.14 -25.76
N PRO A 4 4.70 47.54 -25.31
CA PRO A 4 5.60 46.82 -26.20
C PRO A 4 4.94 45.53 -26.70
N THR A 5 4.90 45.38 -28.02
CA THR A 5 4.45 44.17 -28.71
C THR A 5 5.50 43.06 -28.61
N ALA A 6 5.09 41.81 -28.78
CA ALA A 6 6.02 40.68 -28.82
C ALA A 6 7.11 40.85 -29.91
N ASP A 7 6.78 41.50 -31.03
CA ASP A 7 7.72 41.78 -32.12
C ASP A 7 8.75 42.86 -31.73
N GLU A 8 8.33 43.87 -30.96
CA GLU A 8 9.25 44.88 -30.41
C GLU A 8 10.21 44.26 -29.41
N ILE A 9 9.71 43.41 -28.50
CA ILE A 9 10.55 42.66 -27.55
C ILE A 9 11.52 41.73 -28.30
N ALA A 10 11.04 40.98 -29.31
CA ALA A 10 11.90 40.13 -30.13
C ALA A 10 12.99 40.93 -30.85
N SER A 11 12.68 42.14 -31.33
CA SER A 11 13.64 43.03 -31.96
C SER A 11 14.71 43.51 -30.97
N GLN A 12 14.32 43.86 -29.74
CA GLN A 12 15.24 44.26 -28.68
C GLN A 12 16.17 43.10 -28.29
N ILE A 13 15.62 41.91 -28.06
CA ILE A 13 16.39 40.69 -27.75
C ILE A 13 17.38 40.38 -28.89
N THR A 14 16.95 40.49 -30.15
CA THR A 14 17.84 40.24 -31.30
C THR A 14 19.04 41.18 -31.31
N GLN A 15 18.82 42.46 -31.02
CA GLN A 15 19.90 43.44 -30.94
C GLN A 15 20.81 43.17 -29.74
N GLU A 16 20.23 42.85 -28.58
CA GLU A 16 20.95 42.51 -27.35
C GLU A 16 21.87 41.31 -27.51
N LEU A 17 21.39 40.24 -28.16
CA LEU A 17 22.12 38.98 -28.28
C LEU A 17 23.13 38.95 -29.44
N ARG A 18 23.04 39.88 -30.39
CA ARG A 18 23.94 39.97 -31.57
C ARG A 18 25.45 39.93 -31.26
N PRO A 19 25.98 40.60 -30.22
CA PRO A 19 27.40 40.54 -29.89
C PRO A 19 27.79 39.28 -29.08
N THR A 20 26.84 38.44 -28.69
CA THR A 20 27.07 37.26 -27.83
C THR A 20 27.18 35.97 -28.64
N ALA A 21 27.56 34.88 -27.98
CA ALA A 21 27.50 33.53 -28.56
C ALA A 21 26.07 33.07 -28.91
N PHE A 22 25.06 33.78 -28.40
CA PHE A 22 23.65 33.44 -28.54
C PHE A 22 22.93 34.25 -29.63
N ALA A 23 23.66 34.90 -30.53
CA ALA A 23 23.07 35.63 -31.65
C ALA A 23 22.12 34.74 -32.47
N CYS A 24 20.87 35.15 -32.64
CA CYS A 24 19.85 34.38 -33.34
C CYS A 24 19.69 34.82 -34.81
N THR A 25 19.29 33.86 -35.65
CA THR A 25 18.77 34.09 -37.02
C THR A 25 17.29 34.40 -37.00
N SER A 26 16.55 33.82 -36.04
CA SER A 26 15.12 34.03 -35.88
C SER A 26 14.70 33.81 -34.44
N LEU A 27 13.69 34.55 -34.01
CA LEU A 27 12.95 34.34 -32.76
C LEU A 27 11.51 33.96 -33.12
N THR A 28 11.01 32.86 -32.56
CA THR A 28 9.60 32.45 -32.73
C THR A 28 8.93 32.45 -31.37
N PRO A 29 7.83 33.17 -31.14
CA PRO A 29 7.11 33.12 -29.87
C PRO A 29 6.71 31.69 -29.50
N LEU A 30 6.88 31.32 -28.24
CA LEU A 30 6.43 30.06 -27.66
C LEU A 30 5.17 30.29 -26.82
N SER A 31 4.24 29.35 -26.87
CA SER A 31 3.08 29.32 -25.99
C SER A 31 3.49 28.89 -24.57
N GLY A 32 2.86 29.44 -23.54
CA GLY A 32 3.07 29.04 -22.13
C GLY A 32 3.60 30.12 -21.20
N GLY A 33 4.04 31.27 -21.71
CA GLY A 33 4.48 32.40 -20.87
C GLY A 33 3.32 33.31 -20.50
N ASN A 34 2.80 33.20 -19.26
CA ASN A 34 1.80 34.14 -18.77
C ASN A 34 2.46 35.46 -18.32
N ALA A 35 3.48 35.36 -17.46
CA ALA A 35 4.19 36.51 -16.90
C ALA A 35 5.32 37.04 -17.80
N ASN A 36 6.00 36.17 -18.54
CA ASN A 36 7.18 36.52 -19.35
C ASN A 36 6.95 36.26 -20.83
N PHE A 37 7.64 37.03 -21.68
CA PHE A 37 7.72 36.73 -23.10
C PHE A 37 8.67 35.55 -23.31
N ILE A 38 8.23 34.53 -24.04
CA ILE A 38 9.02 33.32 -24.29
C ILE A 38 9.18 33.12 -25.80
N PHE A 39 10.42 32.88 -26.22
CA PHE A 39 10.77 32.65 -27.62
C PHE A 39 11.64 31.41 -27.79
N ARG A 40 11.48 30.73 -28.92
CA ARG A 40 12.48 29.83 -29.48
C ARG A 40 13.45 30.66 -30.32
N GLY A 41 14.71 30.71 -29.91
CA GLY A 41 15.79 31.30 -30.67
C GLY A 41 16.53 30.25 -31.50
N LYS A 42 16.65 30.49 -32.82
CA LYS A 42 17.53 29.68 -33.69
C LYS A 42 18.88 30.37 -33.80
N LEU A 43 19.94 29.75 -33.30
CA LEU A 43 21.28 30.36 -33.26
C LEU A 43 21.87 30.55 -34.66
N GLN A 44 22.67 31.62 -34.83
CA GLN A 44 23.46 31.86 -36.05
C GLN A 44 24.58 30.84 -36.20
N LYS A 45 25.17 30.41 -35.08
CA LYS A 45 26.17 29.36 -35.01
C LYS A 45 25.80 28.44 -33.85
N PRO A 46 25.80 27.11 -34.03
CA PRO A 46 25.62 26.19 -32.92
C PRO A 46 26.67 26.44 -31.83
N LEU A 47 26.30 26.18 -30.57
CA LEU A 47 27.23 26.19 -29.44
C LEU A 47 28.25 25.05 -29.56
N GLY A 48 29.27 25.05 -28.70
CA GLY A 48 30.36 24.06 -28.74
C GLY A 48 29.92 22.60 -28.56
N ASP A 49 28.75 22.37 -27.95
CA ASP A 49 28.14 21.05 -27.77
C ASP A 49 27.18 20.65 -28.91
N GLY A 50 27.03 21.50 -29.92
CA GLY A 50 26.11 21.30 -31.06
C GLY A 50 24.71 21.89 -30.87
N THR A 51 24.40 22.52 -29.74
CA THR A 51 23.11 23.17 -29.50
C THR A 51 22.86 24.25 -30.56
N ALA A 52 21.76 24.12 -31.32
CA ALA A 52 21.40 25.05 -32.40
C ALA A 52 20.14 25.88 -32.11
N GLU A 53 19.34 25.47 -31.12
CA GLU A 53 18.11 26.12 -30.71
C GLU A 53 18.12 26.33 -29.19
N ILE A 54 17.58 27.47 -28.75
CA ILE A 54 17.57 27.90 -27.35
C ILE A 54 16.19 28.44 -26.96
N ALA A 55 15.85 28.33 -25.67
CA ALA A 55 14.66 28.94 -25.11
C ALA A 55 15.07 30.29 -24.52
N ILE A 56 14.36 31.36 -24.89
CA ILE A 56 14.64 32.70 -24.42
C ILE A 56 13.43 33.18 -23.63
N LYS A 57 13.66 33.55 -22.39
CA LYS A 57 12.65 34.08 -21.47
C LYS A 57 13.01 35.52 -21.17
N HIS A 58 12.09 36.45 -21.40
CA HIS A 58 12.31 37.87 -21.19
C HIS A 58 11.22 38.44 -20.27
N GLY A 59 11.66 39.01 -19.16
CA GLY A 59 10.78 39.48 -18.10
C GLY A 59 10.70 40.99 -18.01
N GLU A 60 9.48 41.49 -17.95
CA GLU A 60 9.16 42.90 -17.80
C GLU A 60 8.55 43.20 -16.43
N GLY A 61 8.45 44.50 -16.09
CA GLY A 61 7.79 45.01 -14.88
C GLY A 61 6.26 44.85 -14.86
N PHE A 62 5.74 43.96 -15.70
CA PHE A 62 4.33 43.65 -15.91
C PHE A 62 4.17 42.23 -16.45
N VAL A 63 2.94 41.71 -16.42
CA VAL A 63 2.58 40.39 -16.94
C VAL A 63 2.50 40.45 -18.48
N ALA A 64 3.22 39.58 -19.18
CA ALA A 64 3.25 39.57 -20.65
C ALA A 64 1.86 39.40 -21.30
N SER A 65 0.95 38.64 -20.68
CA SER A 65 -0.44 38.49 -21.14
C SER A 65 -1.36 39.67 -20.79
N SER A 66 -0.94 40.53 -19.86
CA SER A 66 -1.68 41.72 -19.42
C SER A 66 -0.74 42.77 -18.87
N THR A 67 -0.31 43.67 -19.75
CA THR A 67 0.57 44.83 -19.49
C THR A 67 0.05 45.78 -18.39
N ALA A 68 -1.27 45.76 -18.14
CA ALA A 68 -1.91 46.51 -17.06
C ALA A 68 -1.56 45.95 -15.67
N LEU A 69 -1.28 44.65 -15.56
CA LEU A 69 -0.92 44.00 -14.30
C LEU A 69 0.58 44.15 -14.05
N LYS A 70 0.94 44.93 -13.03
CA LYS A 70 2.33 45.10 -12.60
C LYS A 70 2.84 43.86 -11.90
N LEU A 71 4.08 43.48 -12.21
CA LEU A 71 4.75 42.34 -11.62
C LEU A 71 6.26 42.61 -11.54
N SER A 72 6.84 42.44 -10.36
CA SER A 72 8.26 42.73 -10.14
C SER A 72 9.19 41.85 -10.97
N THR A 73 10.24 42.44 -11.56
CA THR A 73 11.29 41.71 -12.30
C THR A 73 12.27 40.96 -11.40
N SER A 74 12.17 41.14 -10.07
CA SER A 74 12.95 40.36 -9.10
C SER A 74 12.79 38.85 -9.28
N ARG A 75 11.61 38.41 -9.74
CA ARG A 75 11.30 37.02 -10.09
C ARG A 75 12.25 36.42 -11.15
N CYS A 76 12.74 37.24 -12.08
CA CYS A 76 13.65 36.81 -13.15
C CYS A 76 15.05 36.53 -12.62
N ILE A 77 15.53 37.40 -11.71
CA ILE A 77 16.81 37.21 -11.01
C ILE A 77 16.72 35.99 -10.09
N LEU A 78 15.58 35.79 -9.44
CA LEU A 78 15.35 34.63 -8.60
C LEU A 78 15.40 33.32 -9.40
N GLU A 79 14.70 33.26 -10.54
CA GLU A 79 14.73 32.10 -11.43
C GLU A 79 16.15 31.78 -11.91
N GLU A 80 16.95 32.80 -12.25
CA GLU A 80 18.36 32.62 -12.61
C GLU A 80 19.17 31.94 -11.51
N LYS A 81 19.12 32.49 -10.29
CA LYS A 81 19.81 31.91 -9.13
C LYS A 81 19.33 30.50 -8.81
N CYS A 82 18.03 30.24 -8.90
CA CYS A 82 17.46 28.91 -8.69
C CYS A 82 18.02 27.92 -9.71
N LEU A 83 17.92 28.22 -11.01
CA LEU A 83 18.40 27.34 -12.07
C LEU A 83 19.90 27.13 -12.01
N GLN A 84 20.69 28.13 -11.61
CA GLN A 84 22.13 28.00 -11.42
C GLN A 84 22.46 27.03 -10.28
N ALA A 85 21.75 27.12 -9.14
CA ALA A 85 21.92 26.19 -8.03
C ALA A 85 21.49 24.76 -8.42
N LEU A 86 20.36 24.63 -9.11
CA LEU A 86 19.76 23.35 -9.50
C LEU A 86 20.57 22.57 -10.54
N GLN A 87 21.53 23.19 -11.24
CA GLN A 87 22.49 22.43 -12.07
C GLN A 87 23.29 21.39 -11.26
N LYS A 88 23.39 21.55 -9.94
CA LYS A 88 24.06 20.61 -9.04
C LYS A 88 23.15 19.45 -8.59
N LEU A 89 21.83 19.57 -8.77
CA LEU A 89 20.88 18.53 -8.41
C LEU A 89 20.92 17.40 -9.45
N ALA A 90 21.17 16.18 -9.00
CA ALA A 90 21.27 15.03 -9.88
C ALA A 90 19.92 14.72 -10.58
N PRO A 91 19.94 14.30 -11.85
CA PRO A 91 18.73 13.87 -12.56
C PRO A 91 18.18 12.57 -11.96
N ILE A 92 16.86 12.44 -11.95
CA ILE A 92 16.21 11.15 -11.66
C ILE A 92 16.00 10.42 -12.97
N THR A 93 16.61 9.25 -13.08
CA THR A 93 16.59 8.45 -14.30
C THR A 93 15.90 7.12 -14.05
N SER A 94 15.02 6.74 -14.98
CA SER A 94 14.34 5.46 -15.00
C SER A 94 14.61 4.73 -16.33
N GLN A 95 13.88 3.65 -16.61
CA GLN A 95 13.99 2.96 -17.89
C GLN A 95 13.53 3.89 -19.02
N SER A 96 12.36 4.53 -18.86
CA SER A 96 11.73 5.35 -19.89
C SER A 96 11.95 6.85 -19.77
N TYR A 97 12.33 7.40 -18.62
CA TYR A 97 12.39 8.85 -18.41
C TYR A 97 13.70 9.32 -17.75
N SER A 98 14.07 10.58 -18.00
CA SER A 98 15.13 11.30 -17.29
C SER A 98 14.62 12.68 -16.90
N ILE A 99 14.42 12.92 -15.60
CA ILE A 99 13.81 14.14 -15.07
C ILE A 99 14.88 15.04 -14.44
N ARG A 100 14.90 16.31 -14.86
CA ARG A 100 15.83 17.33 -14.37
C ARG A 100 15.33 18.75 -14.66
N THR A 101 16.08 19.77 -14.23
CA THR A 101 15.89 21.15 -14.69
C THR A 101 16.55 21.39 -16.05
N PRO A 102 16.12 22.41 -16.82
CA PRO A 102 16.82 22.84 -18.02
C PRO A 102 18.21 23.40 -17.68
N GLY A 103 19.15 23.31 -18.62
CA GLY A 103 20.41 24.04 -18.55
C GLY A 103 20.18 25.56 -18.60
N LEU A 104 20.93 26.31 -17.80
CA LEU A 104 20.98 27.77 -17.88
C LEU A 104 22.24 28.20 -18.64
N PHE A 105 22.08 28.89 -19.78
CA PHE A 105 23.20 29.29 -20.63
C PHE A 105 23.63 30.74 -20.43
N TYR A 106 22.67 31.64 -20.17
CA TYR A 106 22.95 33.08 -20.07
C TYR A 106 21.83 33.81 -19.32
N PHE A 107 22.20 34.91 -18.67
CA PHE A 107 21.26 35.87 -18.10
C PHE A 107 21.83 37.28 -18.19
N ASN A 108 21.01 38.20 -18.70
CA ASN A 108 21.31 39.63 -18.70
C ASN A 108 20.57 40.33 -17.57
N THR A 109 21.30 40.78 -16.56
CA THR A 109 20.73 41.50 -15.40
C THR A 109 20.12 42.86 -15.76
N GLY A 110 20.52 43.47 -16.89
CA GLY A 110 20.03 44.79 -17.31
C GLY A 110 18.67 44.72 -18.00
N SER A 111 18.40 43.65 -18.76
CA SER A 111 17.17 43.47 -19.53
C SER A 111 16.28 42.34 -19.00
N ASN A 112 16.73 41.55 -18.04
CA ASN A 112 16.09 40.32 -17.58
C ASN A 112 15.86 39.29 -18.70
N THR A 113 16.72 39.29 -19.72
CA THR A 113 16.75 38.27 -20.76
C THR A 113 17.53 37.05 -20.28
N GLN A 114 16.86 35.91 -20.20
CA GLN A 114 17.42 34.63 -19.80
C GLN A 114 17.43 33.65 -20.98
N ILE A 115 18.50 32.88 -21.12
CA ILE A 115 18.62 31.83 -22.14
C ILE A 115 18.78 30.49 -21.45
N GLN A 116 17.87 29.59 -21.76
CA GLN A 116 17.79 28.24 -21.21
C GLN A 116 17.89 27.19 -22.32
N GLU A 117 18.14 25.95 -21.93
CA GLU A 117 18.00 24.78 -22.78
C GLU A 117 16.60 24.70 -23.39
N TYR A 118 16.54 24.51 -24.71
CA TYR A 118 15.29 24.26 -25.41
C TYR A 118 15.07 22.76 -25.60
N LEU A 119 13.87 22.29 -25.29
CA LEU A 119 13.45 20.93 -25.60
C LEU A 119 12.65 20.91 -26.91
N PRO A 120 13.19 20.33 -28.01
CA PRO A 120 12.49 20.30 -29.29
C PRO A 120 11.22 19.43 -29.24
N ASP A 121 10.19 19.85 -29.98
CA ASP A 121 8.93 19.14 -30.16
C ASP A 121 8.28 18.68 -28.83
N SER A 122 8.38 19.52 -27.80
CA SER A 122 7.82 19.21 -26.47
C SER A 122 6.39 19.67 -26.29
N LEU A 123 5.65 18.96 -25.44
CA LEU A 123 4.42 19.42 -24.80
C LEU A 123 4.67 19.59 -23.31
N ASN A 124 3.85 20.41 -22.64
CA ASN A 124 3.73 20.28 -21.20
C ASN A 124 2.91 19.03 -20.85
N LEU A 125 3.05 18.52 -19.63
CA LEU A 125 2.38 17.29 -19.18
C LEU A 125 0.86 17.38 -19.30
N LYS A 126 0.27 18.56 -19.11
CA LYS A 126 -1.17 18.81 -19.30
C LYS A 126 -1.61 18.50 -20.72
N PHE A 127 -0.95 19.11 -21.71
CA PHE A 127 -1.27 18.88 -23.13
C PHE A 127 -0.81 17.52 -23.62
N TYR A 128 0.28 16.97 -23.09
CA TYR A 128 0.69 15.60 -23.36
C TYR A 128 -0.41 14.62 -22.94
N ALA A 129 -0.93 14.76 -21.71
CA ALA A 129 -2.02 13.93 -21.22
C ALA A 129 -3.27 14.07 -22.09
N LEU A 130 -3.71 15.30 -22.41
CA LEU A 130 -4.87 15.54 -23.27
C LEU A 130 -4.71 14.95 -24.67
N LYS A 131 -3.50 14.95 -25.22
CA LYS A 131 -3.21 14.46 -26.57
C LYS A 131 -2.99 12.94 -26.62
N ARG A 132 -2.35 12.36 -25.61
CA ARG A 132 -1.82 10.99 -25.64
C ARG A 132 -2.52 10.03 -24.69
N LEU A 133 -3.13 10.51 -23.61
CA LEU A 133 -3.83 9.69 -22.62
C LEU A 133 -5.35 9.79 -22.85
N LEU A 134 -5.90 8.87 -23.64
CA LEU A 134 -7.34 8.82 -23.93
C LEU A 134 -8.12 8.29 -22.71
N PRO A 135 -9.44 8.56 -22.61
CA PRO A 135 -10.29 7.97 -21.55
C PRO A 135 -10.24 6.43 -21.51
N SER A 136 -9.99 5.81 -22.65
CA SER A 136 -9.83 4.35 -22.85
C SER A 136 -8.37 3.89 -22.90
N THR A 137 -7.44 4.61 -22.25
CA THR A 137 -6.01 4.24 -22.23
C THR A 137 -5.85 2.76 -21.83
N PRO A 138 -5.21 1.91 -22.68
CA PRO A 138 -5.07 0.49 -22.41
C PRO A 138 -4.24 0.18 -21.15
N GLU A 139 -4.61 -0.85 -20.40
CA GLU A 139 -3.93 -1.24 -19.15
C GLU A 139 -2.44 -1.58 -19.34
N HIS A 140 -2.02 -2.03 -20.53
CA HIS A 140 -0.60 -2.30 -20.79
C HIS A 140 0.28 -1.04 -20.73
N GLN A 141 -0.30 0.15 -20.96
CA GLN A 141 0.40 1.43 -20.88
C GLN A 141 0.55 1.93 -19.43
N ARG A 142 -0.23 1.37 -18.50
CA ARG A 142 -0.22 1.75 -17.07
C ARG A 142 1.18 1.77 -16.48
N ARG A 143 2.02 0.80 -16.83
CA ARG A 143 3.39 0.70 -16.32
C ARG A 143 4.22 1.95 -16.61
N LYS A 144 4.20 2.45 -17.85
CA LYS A 144 4.97 3.65 -18.25
C LYS A 144 4.40 4.93 -17.66
N VAL A 145 3.07 5.02 -17.58
CA VAL A 145 2.39 6.14 -16.93
C VAL A 145 2.74 6.20 -15.43
N LEU A 146 2.71 5.05 -14.73
CA LEU A 146 3.17 4.95 -13.34
C LEU A 146 4.64 5.34 -13.21
N GLU A 147 5.50 4.90 -14.13
CA GLU A 147 6.92 5.21 -14.12
C GLU A 147 7.19 6.72 -14.26
N LEU A 148 6.45 7.42 -15.13
CA LEU A 148 6.53 8.88 -15.25
C LEU A 148 6.14 9.58 -13.94
N GLY A 149 5.00 9.18 -13.37
CA GLY A 149 4.55 9.69 -12.06
C GLY A 149 5.61 9.45 -10.99
N GLN A 150 6.11 8.21 -10.86
CA GLN A 150 7.14 7.83 -9.90
C GLN A 150 8.42 8.64 -10.07
N GLY A 151 8.86 8.86 -11.30
CA GLY A 151 10.01 9.69 -11.60
C GLY A 151 9.81 11.12 -11.09
N LEU A 152 8.65 11.73 -11.38
CA LEU A 152 8.34 13.11 -10.96
C LEU A 152 8.28 13.22 -9.43
N GLY A 153 7.67 12.23 -8.76
CA GLY A 153 7.58 12.19 -7.31
C GLY A 153 8.96 12.06 -6.66
N ARG A 154 9.80 11.15 -7.16
CA ARG A 154 11.19 10.98 -6.69
C ARG A 154 12.02 12.24 -6.91
N TRP A 155 11.86 12.88 -8.06
CA TRP A 155 12.58 14.10 -8.37
C TRP A 155 12.16 15.24 -7.42
N LEU A 156 10.86 15.42 -7.18
CA LEU A 156 10.36 16.44 -6.25
C LEU A 156 10.86 16.17 -4.82
N ARG A 157 10.81 14.91 -4.36
CA ARG A 157 11.35 14.52 -3.06
C ARG A 157 12.86 14.81 -2.95
N SER A 158 13.61 14.43 -3.99
CA SER A 158 15.05 14.71 -4.08
C SER A 158 15.34 16.20 -4.02
N PHE A 159 14.57 17.02 -4.74
CA PHE A 159 14.67 18.47 -4.68
C PHE A 159 14.40 19.03 -3.26
N HIS A 160 13.30 18.63 -2.63
CA HIS A 160 12.98 19.06 -1.26
C HIS A 160 14.06 18.66 -0.24
N ASP A 161 14.56 17.43 -0.32
CA ASP A 161 15.57 16.95 0.62
C ASP A 161 16.95 17.57 0.35
N TRP A 162 17.28 17.82 -0.92
CA TRP A 162 18.51 18.49 -1.33
C TRP A 162 18.52 19.97 -0.95
N SER A 163 17.41 20.68 -1.12
CA SER A 163 17.31 22.12 -0.86
C SER A 163 17.40 22.49 0.64
N ASP A 164 17.13 21.52 1.52
CA ASP A 164 17.28 21.66 2.97
C ASP A 164 18.71 21.36 3.48
N GLN A 165 19.61 20.92 2.61
CA GLN A 165 21.00 20.68 3.02
C GLN A 165 21.69 22.01 3.34
N PRO A 166 22.59 22.05 4.34
CA PRO A 166 23.33 23.27 4.70
C PRO A 166 24.10 23.90 3.53
N ASP A 167 24.55 23.07 2.58
CA ASP A 167 25.26 23.51 1.38
C ASP A 167 24.39 24.37 0.44
N GLN A 168 23.07 24.36 0.62
CA GLN A 168 22.10 25.12 -0.20
C GLN A 168 21.56 26.37 0.51
N GLU A 169 22.21 26.85 1.58
CA GLU A 169 21.79 28.04 2.32
C GLU A 169 21.58 29.28 1.42
N VAL A 170 22.42 29.46 0.40
CA VAL A 170 22.29 30.56 -0.57
C VAL A 170 20.99 30.47 -1.37
N LEU A 171 20.57 29.26 -1.75
CA LEU A 171 19.30 29.04 -2.43
C LEU A 171 18.13 29.34 -1.48
N ARG A 172 18.24 28.90 -0.23
CA ARG A 172 17.23 29.16 0.80
C ARG A 172 17.03 30.66 1.04
N GLU A 173 18.11 31.41 1.21
CA GLU A 173 18.06 32.87 1.37
C GLU A 173 17.54 33.57 0.10
N THR A 174 17.81 33.03 -1.08
CA THR A 174 17.22 33.54 -2.33
C THR A 174 15.71 33.33 -2.36
N ALA A 175 15.24 32.10 -2.10
CA ALA A 175 13.81 31.75 -2.07
C ALA A 175 13.04 32.56 -1.01
N LYS A 176 13.68 32.89 0.11
CA LYS A 176 13.13 33.73 1.17
C LYS A 176 12.73 35.13 0.69
N THR A 177 13.41 35.66 -0.31
CA THR A 177 13.12 37.01 -0.83
C THR A 177 11.84 37.09 -1.65
N ASN A 178 11.26 35.95 -2.08
CA ASN A 178 10.11 35.92 -2.98
C ASN A 178 8.74 36.15 -2.30
N LYS A 179 8.69 37.07 -1.33
CA LYS A 179 7.49 37.31 -0.50
C LYS A 179 6.31 37.84 -1.30
N GLU A 180 6.54 38.58 -2.38
CA GLU A 180 5.48 39.09 -3.25
C GLU A 180 4.72 37.95 -3.93
N LEU A 181 5.45 37.04 -4.62
CA LEU A 181 4.83 35.88 -5.26
C LEU A 181 4.26 34.87 -4.25
N GLN A 182 4.86 34.77 -3.06
CA GLN A 182 4.31 34.01 -1.93
C GLN A 182 2.94 34.50 -1.50
N GLY A 183 2.79 35.82 -1.35
CA GLY A 183 1.50 36.44 -1.06
C GLY A 183 0.48 36.19 -2.17
N ILE A 184 0.87 36.37 -3.43
CA ILE A 184 0.01 36.10 -4.58
C ILE A 184 -0.47 34.64 -4.60
N LYS A 185 0.44 33.68 -4.44
CA LYS A 185 0.09 32.25 -4.39
C LYS A 185 -0.82 31.91 -3.22
N PHE A 186 -0.60 32.52 -2.06
CA PHE A 186 -1.48 32.35 -0.91
C PHE A 186 -2.90 32.87 -1.20
N THR A 187 -3.03 34.07 -1.76
CA THR A 187 -4.32 34.67 -2.10
C THR A 187 -5.11 33.78 -3.07
N TYR A 188 -4.49 33.33 -4.15
CA TYR A 188 -5.20 32.53 -5.15
C TYR A 188 -5.54 31.11 -4.68
N ASN A 189 -4.68 30.48 -3.87
CA ASN A 189 -4.93 29.11 -3.40
C ASN A 189 -5.87 29.04 -2.19
N TYR A 190 -5.79 30.01 -1.27
CA TYR A 190 -6.46 29.93 0.03
C TYR A 190 -7.49 31.03 0.23
N GLU A 191 -7.13 32.29 0.06
CA GLU A 191 -8.11 33.38 0.24
C GLU A 191 -9.24 33.26 -0.78
N SER A 192 -8.99 32.65 -1.95
CA SER A 192 -10.03 32.34 -2.93
C SER A 192 -11.21 31.56 -2.34
N LEU A 193 -10.98 30.66 -1.38
CA LEU A 193 -12.03 29.91 -0.69
C LEU A 193 -13.05 30.80 0.02
N PHE A 194 -12.66 32.02 0.39
CA PHE A 194 -13.55 32.98 1.04
C PHE A 194 -14.54 33.63 0.06
N TRP A 195 -14.14 33.89 -1.20
CA TRP A 195 -14.99 34.55 -2.20
C TRP A 195 -15.82 33.57 -3.04
N GLN A 196 -15.35 32.32 -3.19
CA GLN A 196 -16.00 31.27 -3.99
C GLN A 196 -17.48 30.97 -3.60
N PRO A 197 -17.94 31.14 -2.34
CA PRO A 197 -19.35 31.01 -2.01
C PRO A 197 -20.30 32.00 -2.70
N GLU A 198 -19.79 33.08 -3.31
CA GLU A 198 -20.58 34.00 -4.15
C GLU A 198 -21.04 33.31 -5.45
N ASP A 199 -20.12 32.58 -6.10
CA ASP A 199 -20.38 31.85 -7.34
C ASP A 199 -20.96 30.45 -7.09
N PHE A 200 -20.63 29.84 -5.94
CA PHE A 200 -21.08 28.49 -5.55
C PHE A 200 -21.75 28.49 -4.17
N PRO A 201 -23.05 28.82 -4.06
CA PRO A 201 -23.73 28.99 -2.77
C PRO A 201 -23.70 27.77 -1.83
N PHE A 202 -23.56 26.55 -2.35
CA PHE A 202 -23.45 25.32 -1.56
C PHE A 202 -22.14 25.19 -0.77
N LEU A 203 -21.17 26.07 -1.02
CA LEU A 203 -19.93 26.14 -0.24
C LEU A 203 -20.15 26.75 1.16
N LYS A 204 -21.25 27.48 1.38
CA LYS A 204 -21.61 28.08 2.68
C LYS A 204 -21.73 27.03 3.79
N ASP A 205 -22.10 25.80 3.44
CA ASP A 205 -22.17 24.68 4.37
C ASP A 205 -20.80 24.29 4.98
N SER A 206 -19.69 24.80 4.42
CA SER A 206 -18.32 24.51 4.85
C SER A 206 -17.50 25.78 5.15
N GLU A 207 -18.17 26.93 5.28
CA GLU A 207 -17.52 28.24 5.43
C GLU A 207 -16.62 28.32 6.67
N ASP A 208 -17.04 27.75 7.80
CA ASP A 208 -16.25 27.74 9.03
C ASP A 208 -14.96 26.96 8.86
N VAL A 209 -15.01 25.79 8.19
CA VAL A 209 -13.82 25.01 7.87
C VAL A 209 -12.88 25.78 6.95
N PHE A 210 -13.41 26.48 5.94
CA PHE A 210 -12.59 27.29 5.05
C PHE A 210 -11.88 28.42 5.78
N LYS A 211 -12.56 29.11 6.70
CA LYS A 211 -11.96 30.14 7.55
C LYS A 211 -10.83 29.57 8.41
N GLU A 212 -11.02 28.39 9.01
CA GLU A 212 -10.01 27.72 9.81
C GLU A 212 -8.79 27.30 8.96
N VAL A 213 -9.02 26.76 7.76
CA VAL A 213 -7.96 26.40 6.81
C VAL A 213 -7.16 27.63 6.37
N ILE A 214 -7.82 28.73 6.03
CA ILE A 214 -7.16 29.99 5.65
C ILE A 214 -6.31 30.51 6.81
N ALA A 215 -6.87 30.55 8.02
CA ALA A 215 -6.17 31.01 9.21
C ALA A 215 -4.94 30.13 9.52
N ASN A 216 -5.08 28.80 9.40
CA ASN A 216 -3.98 27.87 9.60
C ASN A 216 -2.87 28.04 8.55
N ALA A 217 -3.22 28.11 7.27
CA ALA A 217 -2.25 28.34 6.20
C ALA A 217 -1.52 29.69 6.35
N LYS A 218 -2.19 30.71 6.90
CA LYS A 218 -1.55 31.99 7.23
C LYS A 218 -0.54 31.85 8.36
N LEU A 219 -0.89 31.16 9.45
CA LEU A 219 0.02 30.89 10.58
C LEU A 219 1.25 30.08 10.15
N GLU A 220 1.10 29.13 9.22
CA GLU A 220 2.25 28.39 8.67
C GLU A 220 3.29 29.32 8.03
N LEU A 221 2.86 30.36 7.31
CA LEU A 221 3.74 31.31 6.63
C LEU A 221 4.46 32.27 7.60
N GLU A 222 3.93 32.47 8.80
CA GLU A 222 4.55 33.32 9.83
C GLU A 222 5.76 32.65 10.49
N ASP A 223 5.78 31.31 10.58
CA ASP A 223 6.87 30.55 11.18
C ASP A 223 7.91 30.12 10.13
N GLU A 224 8.80 31.05 9.76
CA GLU A 224 9.86 30.81 8.77
C GLU A 224 10.77 29.62 9.10
N SER A 225 10.86 29.22 10.39
CA SER A 225 11.69 28.09 10.82
C SER A 225 11.14 26.73 10.34
N LYS A 226 9.85 26.67 10.03
CA LYS A 226 9.16 25.47 9.51
C LYS A 226 8.95 25.51 8.00
N LEU A 227 9.39 26.58 7.34
CA LEU A 227 9.27 26.71 5.89
C LEU A 227 10.50 26.10 5.19
N HIS A 228 10.24 25.53 4.02
CA HIS A 228 11.23 24.85 3.18
C HIS A 228 11.29 25.52 1.82
N VAL A 229 12.38 25.32 1.09
CA VAL A 229 12.43 25.75 -0.31
C VAL A 229 11.54 24.83 -1.13
N ILE A 230 10.50 25.41 -1.72
CA ILE A 230 9.56 24.74 -2.62
C ILE A 230 9.64 25.38 -4.02
N HIS A 231 9.19 24.66 -5.05
CA HIS A 231 9.05 25.21 -6.38
C HIS A 231 7.95 26.29 -6.40
N GLY A 232 6.88 26.12 -5.61
CA GLY A 232 5.83 27.12 -5.42
C GLY A 232 4.82 27.20 -6.56
N ASP A 233 5.11 26.56 -7.69
CA ASP A 233 4.22 26.38 -8.85
C ASP A 233 4.54 25.04 -9.53
N PHE A 234 4.58 23.96 -8.76
CA PHE A 234 4.86 22.62 -9.30
C PHE A 234 3.59 21.97 -9.85
N TRP A 235 3.32 22.16 -11.14
CA TRP A 235 2.12 21.63 -11.79
C TRP A 235 2.38 21.11 -13.22
N THR A 236 1.35 20.47 -13.80
CA THR A 236 1.42 19.82 -15.11
C THR A 236 1.79 20.76 -16.27
N GLY A 237 1.60 22.07 -16.13
CA GLY A 237 2.03 23.08 -17.09
C GLY A 237 3.54 23.30 -17.14
N ASN A 238 4.24 23.05 -16.03
CA ASN A 238 5.67 23.31 -15.84
C ASN A 238 6.54 22.05 -16.00
N ILE A 239 5.96 20.97 -16.50
CA ILE A 239 6.66 19.72 -16.82
C ILE A 239 6.68 19.54 -18.33
N LEU A 240 7.83 19.72 -18.97
CA LEU A 240 8.00 19.55 -20.41
C LEU A 240 8.51 18.15 -20.75
N LEU A 241 7.92 17.52 -21.76
CA LEU A 241 8.36 16.24 -22.30
C LEU A 241 8.14 16.18 -23.81
N PRO A 242 8.95 15.41 -24.57
CA PRO A 242 8.79 15.26 -26.01
C PRO A 242 7.41 14.72 -26.36
N ASP A 243 6.83 15.21 -27.46
CA ASP A 243 5.58 14.72 -28.02
C ASP A 243 5.76 13.37 -28.73
N ARG A 244 6.12 12.34 -27.95
CA ARG A 244 6.38 10.98 -28.41
C ARG A 244 5.33 10.02 -27.88
N ASP A 245 5.11 8.95 -28.63
CA ASP A 245 4.27 7.84 -28.19
C ASP A 245 4.85 7.23 -26.91
N LEU A 246 3.97 6.87 -25.97
CA LEU A 246 4.35 6.17 -24.74
C LEU A 246 5.14 4.90 -25.05
N GLU A 247 4.85 4.21 -26.16
CA GLU A 247 5.52 2.97 -26.53
C GLU A 247 6.92 3.14 -27.14
N SER A 248 7.43 4.36 -27.22
CA SER A 248 8.81 4.61 -27.61
C SER A 248 9.80 3.84 -26.72
N LYS A 249 10.87 3.33 -27.36
CA LYS A 249 11.98 2.65 -26.67
C LYS A 249 13.03 3.63 -26.16
N ASP A 250 13.08 4.83 -26.73
CA ASP A 250 14.03 5.85 -26.33
C ASP A 250 13.65 6.46 -25.00
N ARG A 251 14.63 6.67 -24.14
CA ARG A 251 14.44 7.41 -22.90
C ARG A 251 14.06 8.86 -23.23
N ALA A 252 12.93 9.31 -22.71
CA ALA A 252 12.46 10.68 -22.90
C ALA A 252 13.06 11.61 -21.82
N PRO A 253 13.71 12.72 -22.21
CA PRO A 253 14.01 13.79 -21.26
C PRO A 253 12.72 14.44 -20.77
N VAL A 254 12.67 14.81 -19.50
CA VAL A 254 11.56 15.53 -18.88
C VAL A 254 12.15 16.70 -18.12
N LEU A 255 11.72 17.92 -18.44
CA LEU A 255 12.24 19.15 -17.86
C LEU A 255 11.24 19.79 -16.90
N VAL A 256 11.69 20.08 -15.68
CA VAL A 256 10.97 20.90 -14.70
C VAL A 256 11.39 22.35 -14.91
N VAL A 257 10.46 23.16 -15.40
CA VAL A 257 10.71 24.55 -15.84
C VAL A 257 9.96 25.56 -14.98
N ASP A 258 10.19 26.84 -15.23
CA ASP A 258 9.49 27.98 -14.63
C ASP A 258 9.71 28.15 -13.12
N TRP A 259 10.94 28.55 -12.76
CA TRP A 259 11.38 28.65 -11.37
C TRP A 259 11.16 30.03 -10.74
N GLU A 260 10.44 30.93 -11.41
CA GLU A 260 10.20 32.29 -10.92
C GLU A 260 9.36 32.33 -9.64
N MET A 261 8.58 31.27 -9.38
CA MET A 261 7.74 31.08 -8.19
C MET A 261 8.46 30.39 -7.02
N CYS A 262 9.75 30.06 -7.16
CA CYS A 262 10.48 29.37 -6.09
C CYS A 262 10.53 30.25 -4.82
N GLN A 263 10.19 29.65 -3.68
CA GLN A 263 9.90 30.39 -2.46
C GLN A 263 10.08 29.53 -1.21
N LEU A 264 10.03 30.17 -0.04
CA LEU A 264 9.80 29.44 1.20
C LEU A 264 8.32 29.06 1.33
N GLY A 265 8.02 27.82 1.68
CA GLY A 265 6.66 27.34 1.87
C GLY A 265 6.62 25.96 2.52
N VAL A 266 5.42 25.44 2.72
CA VAL A 266 5.25 24.07 3.22
C VAL A 266 5.29 23.11 2.02
N ARG A 267 6.13 22.05 2.12
CA ARG A 267 6.31 21.03 1.07
C ARG A 267 5.01 20.37 0.55
N PRO A 268 3.93 20.20 1.36
CA PRO A 268 2.65 19.70 0.85
C PRO A 268 2.03 20.50 -0.30
N LEU A 269 2.42 21.77 -0.50
CA LEU A 269 1.90 22.60 -1.59
C LEU A 269 2.30 22.07 -2.96
N ASP A 270 3.59 21.80 -3.19
CA ASP A 270 4.06 21.27 -4.48
C ASP A 270 3.43 19.91 -4.80
N LEU A 271 3.26 19.05 -3.78
CA LEU A 271 2.61 17.75 -3.94
C LEU A 271 1.12 17.91 -4.26
N GLY A 272 0.41 18.73 -3.49
CA GLY A 272 -1.02 18.94 -3.66
C GLY A 272 -1.38 19.62 -4.99
N GLN A 273 -0.59 20.60 -5.44
CA GLN A 273 -0.87 21.32 -6.69
C GLN A 273 -0.76 20.38 -7.89
N MET A 274 0.30 19.57 -7.98
CA MET A 274 0.44 18.56 -9.02
C MET A 274 -0.69 17.54 -9.00
N ILE A 275 -1.08 17.05 -7.81
CA ILE A 275 -2.19 16.10 -7.67
C ILE A 275 -3.51 16.71 -8.14
N ALA A 276 -3.81 17.96 -7.77
CA ALA A 276 -5.03 18.65 -8.19
C ALA A 276 -5.12 18.77 -9.72
N GLU A 277 -4.04 19.23 -10.35
CA GLU A 277 -3.98 19.45 -11.80
C GLU A 277 -4.06 18.14 -12.59
N LEU A 278 -3.49 17.05 -12.07
CA LEU A 278 -3.69 15.72 -12.63
C LEU A 278 -5.13 15.24 -12.40
N TYR A 279 -5.72 15.51 -11.23
CA TYR A 279 -7.06 15.03 -10.91
C TYR A 279 -8.13 15.74 -11.74
N GLU A 280 -7.92 17.01 -12.10
CA GLU A 280 -8.77 17.75 -13.04
C GLU A 280 -8.88 17.05 -14.41
N LEU A 281 -7.80 16.42 -14.92
CA LEU A 281 -7.86 15.65 -16.16
C LEU A 281 -8.84 14.48 -16.05
N PHE A 282 -8.92 13.84 -14.88
CA PHE A 282 -9.91 12.81 -14.62
C PHE A 282 -11.32 13.42 -14.45
N LEU A 283 -11.46 14.44 -13.61
CA LEU A 283 -12.76 15.02 -13.27
C LEU A 283 -13.46 15.66 -14.48
N TYR A 284 -12.71 16.33 -15.37
CA TYR A 284 -13.26 16.99 -16.56
C TYR A 284 -13.24 16.13 -17.81
N LYS A 285 -12.21 15.29 -18.01
CA LYS A 285 -11.98 14.59 -19.28
C LYS A 285 -12.07 13.06 -19.18
N ASP A 286 -12.36 12.52 -18.00
CA ASP A 286 -12.40 11.07 -17.72
C ASP A 286 -11.10 10.33 -18.11
N ILE A 287 -9.96 11.04 -18.05
CA ILE A 287 -8.65 10.45 -18.34
C ILE A 287 -8.21 9.63 -17.12
N LYS A 288 -8.57 8.35 -17.09
CA LYS A 288 -8.23 7.42 -15.99
C LYS A 288 -6.72 7.29 -15.77
N ALA A 289 -5.93 7.42 -16.82
CA ALA A 289 -4.47 7.39 -16.72
C ALA A 289 -3.91 8.53 -15.84
N ALA A 290 -4.64 9.62 -15.64
CA ALA A 290 -4.24 10.66 -14.70
C ALA A 290 -4.24 10.16 -13.25
N LEU A 291 -5.13 9.22 -12.89
CA LEU A 291 -5.10 8.56 -11.59
C LEU A 291 -3.86 7.68 -11.42
N TRP A 292 -3.37 7.06 -12.50
CA TRP A 292 -2.11 6.32 -12.48
C TRP A 292 -0.91 7.26 -12.35
N LEU A 293 -0.96 8.47 -12.95
CA LEU A 293 0.07 9.50 -12.72
C LEU A 293 0.09 9.92 -11.25
N ILE A 294 -1.08 10.14 -10.63
CA ILE A 294 -1.19 10.48 -9.20
C ILE A 294 -0.66 9.34 -8.33
N GLU A 295 -1.06 8.09 -8.61
CA GLU A 295 -0.58 6.89 -7.90
C GLU A 295 0.94 6.79 -7.97
N GLY A 296 1.50 6.90 -9.18
CA GLY A 296 2.93 6.89 -9.40
C GLY A 296 3.63 8.04 -8.69
N PHE A 297 3.09 9.26 -8.79
CA PHE A 297 3.65 10.47 -8.20
C PHE A 297 3.71 10.41 -6.68
N ALA A 298 2.62 10.04 -6.02
CA ALA A 298 2.58 9.85 -4.57
C ALA A 298 3.54 8.72 -4.14
N THR A 299 3.54 7.59 -4.85
CA THR A 299 4.47 6.47 -4.59
C THR A 299 5.94 6.90 -4.75
N GLY A 300 6.23 7.70 -5.78
CA GLY A 300 7.58 8.19 -6.06
C GLY A 300 8.09 9.17 -5.02
N TYR A 301 7.22 10.05 -4.51
CA TYR A 301 7.56 10.96 -3.43
C TYR A 301 7.88 10.23 -2.12
N GLY A 302 7.28 9.06 -1.94
CA GLY A 302 7.56 8.14 -0.84
C GLY A 302 6.69 8.37 0.38
N PHE A 303 7.05 7.70 1.48
CA PHE A 303 6.31 7.77 2.73
C PHE A 303 6.31 9.19 3.31
N VAL A 304 5.13 9.60 3.81
CA VAL A 304 4.87 10.84 4.53
C VAL A 304 3.99 10.52 5.74
N ASP A 305 4.06 11.33 6.78
CA ASP A 305 3.13 11.22 7.91
C ASP A 305 1.72 11.73 7.56
N ASP A 306 0.77 11.46 8.46
CA ASP A 306 -0.63 11.81 8.26
C ASP A 306 -0.85 13.32 8.19
N ASP A 307 -0.10 14.11 8.96
CA ASP A 307 -0.25 15.57 8.97
C ASP A 307 0.16 16.15 7.62
N PHE A 308 1.26 15.68 7.03
CA PHE A 308 1.66 16.01 5.67
C PHE A 308 0.58 15.59 4.66
N ALA A 309 0.08 14.35 4.76
CA ALA A 309 -0.89 13.81 3.80
C ALA A 309 -2.21 14.60 3.82
N PHE A 310 -2.76 14.89 5.00
CA PHE A 310 -3.95 15.73 5.14
C PHE A 310 -3.70 17.16 4.67
N ARG A 311 -2.53 17.73 4.96
CA ARG A 311 -2.19 19.08 4.50
C ARG A 311 -2.06 19.18 2.99
N ALA A 312 -1.53 18.15 2.33
CA ALA A 312 -1.50 18.04 0.87
C ALA A 312 -2.91 17.88 0.29
N ALA A 313 -3.76 17.03 0.90
CA ALA A 313 -5.15 16.88 0.51
C ALA A 313 -5.93 18.19 0.63
N ILE A 314 -5.79 18.93 1.73
CA ILE A 314 -6.39 20.27 1.88
C ILE A 314 -5.95 21.19 0.74
N HIS A 315 -4.66 21.15 0.36
CA HIS A 315 -4.19 21.94 -0.78
C HIS A 315 -4.80 21.48 -2.11
N VAL A 316 -4.95 20.18 -2.34
CA VAL A 316 -5.67 19.64 -3.51
C VAL A 316 -7.09 20.21 -3.56
N GLY A 317 -7.84 20.10 -2.47
CA GLY A 317 -9.21 20.57 -2.41
C GLY A 317 -9.32 22.09 -2.61
N ALA A 318 -8.41 22.85 -2.00
CA ALA A 318 -8.36 24.30 -2.14
C ALA A 318 -8.07 24.72 -3.59
N HIS A 319 -7.11 24.07 -4.25
CA HIS A 319 -6.80 24.30 -5.67
C HIS A 319 -7.99 23.99 -6.58
N LEU A 320 -8.70 22.88 -6.34
CA LEU A 320 -9.88 22.51 -7.14
C LEU A 320 -11.02 23.52 -7.01
N VAL A 321 -11.27 24.05 -5.79
CA VAL A 321 -12.29 25.08 -5.57
C VAL A 321 -11.87 26.41 -6.17
N GLY A 322 -10.62 26.83 -5.97
CA GLY A 322 -10.10 28.11 -6.43
C GLY A 322 -9.78 28.15 -7.92
N PHE A 323 -8.76 27.40 -8.35
CA PHE A 323 -8.29 27.38 -9.74
C PHE A 323 -9.09 26.44 -10.62
N GLY A 324 -9.41 25.24 -10.14
CA GLY A 324 -10.07 24.20 -10.94
C GLY A 324 -11.43 24.65 -11.51
N THR A 325 -12.13 25.55 -10.81
CA THR A 325 -13.42 26.11 -11.25
C THR A 325 -13.29 27.30 -12.20
N SER A 326 -12.11 27.92 -12.30
CA SER A 326 -11.91 29.22 -12.94
C SER A 326 -11.50 29.15 -14.42
N VAL A 327 -11.10 27.98 -14.93
CA VAL A 327 -10.53 27.86 -16.28
C VAL A 327 -11.63 27.75 -17.35
N PRO A 328 -11.80 28.75 -18.23
CA PRO A 328 -12.86 28.72 -19.24
C PRO A 328 -12.70 27.56 -20.23
N GLY A 329 -13.81 26.93 -20.62
CA GLY A 329 -13.84 25.90 -21.66
C GLY A 329 -13.35 24.50 -21.25
N TRP A 330 -13.04 24.28 -19.97
CA TRP A 330 -12.61 22.97 -19.48
C TRP A 330 -13.72 21.93 -19.37
N GLY A 331 -14.95 22.34 -19.09
CA GLY A 331 -16.11 21.46 -19.00
C GLY A 331 -17.42 22.22 -19.06
N SER A 332 -18.54 21.49 -18.96
CA SER A 332 -19.85 22.09 -18.76
C SER A 332 -19.97 22.69 -17.35
N THR A 333 -20.99 23.52 -17.13
CA THR A 333 -21.30 24.08 -15.80
C THR A 333 -21.46 22.98 -14.74
N GLU A 334 -22.08 21.85 -15.09
CA GLU A 334 -22.24 20.70 -14.19
C GLU A 334 -20.90 20.05 -13.84
N ALA A 335 -19.97 19.97 -14.80
CA ALA A 335 -18.63 19.47 -14.53
C ALA A 335 -17.85 20.40 -13.60
N VAL A 336 -17.97 21.72 -13.78
CA VAL A 336 -17.38 22.74 -12.89
C VAL A 336 -17.95 22.63 -11.48
N GLU A 337 -19.28 22.54 -11.33
CA GLU A 337 -19.89 22.31 -10.02
C GLU A 337 -19.41 21.00 -9.37
N ARG A 338 -19.24 19.93 -10.17
CA ARG A 338 -18.73 18.65 -9.67
C ARG A 338 -17.32 18.79 -9.12
N VAL A 339 -16.43 19.50 -9.83
CA VAL A 339 -15.07 19.77 -9.37
C VAL A 339 -15.09 20.57 -8.07
N CYS A 340 -15.92 21.61 -8.00
CA CYS A 340 -16.08 22.43 -6.81
C CYS A 340 -16.57 21.61 -5.59
N LYS A 341 -17.59 20.76 -5.77
CA LYS A 341 -18.11 19.87 -4.71
C LYS A 341 -17.04 18.88 -4.24
N VAL A 342 -16.30 18.28 -5.16
CA VAL A 342 -15.18 17.37 -4.82
C VAL A 342 -14.09 18.12 -4.07
N GLY A 343 -13.73 19.33 -4.50
CA GLY A 343 -12.74 20.16 -3.82
C GLY A 343 -13.16 20.50 -2.39
N ARG A 344 -14.39 20.97 -2.20
CA ARG A 344 -15.00 21.21 -0.87
C ARG A 344 -14.89 19.97 0.02
N ASP A 345 -15.34 18.82 -0.48
CA ASP A 345 -15.34 17.57 0.28
C ASP A 345 -13.92 17.14 0.66
N ILE A 346 -12.94 17.32 -0.22
CA ILE A 346 -11.53 17.03 0.11
C ILE A 346 -11.01 17.96 1.22
N VAL A 347 -11.32 19.26 1.17
CA VAL A 347 -10.92 20.21 2.22
C VAL A 347 -11.55 19.84 3.56
N THR A 348 -12.85 19.55 3.59
CA THR A 348 -13.57 19.26 4.84
C THR A 348 -13.13 17.96 5.49
N HIS A 349 -13.01 16.88 4.71
CA HIS A 349 -12.49 15.60 5.21
C HIS A 349 -11.02 15.70 5.59
N GLY A 350 -10.21 16.44 4.80
CA GLY A 350 -8.80 16.68 5.11
C GLY A 350 -8.61 17.43 6.43
N TRP A 351 -9.39 18.49 6.65
CA TRP A 351 -9.37 19.27 7.89
C TRP A 351 -9.86 18.45 9.10
N GLY A 352 -10.91 17.65 8.90
CA GLY A 352 -11.41 16.70 9.91
C GLY A 352 -10.47 15.52 10.18
N LYS A 353 -9.32 15.44 9.49
CA LYS A 353 -8.39 14.30 9.51
C LYS A 353 -9.11 12.96 9.30
N ASP A 354 -10.10 12.96 8.40
CA ASP A 354 -10.94 11.80 8.16
C ASP A 354 -10.13 10.72 7.46
N ARG A 355 -9.78 9.69 8.24
CA ARG A 355 -9.14 8.47 7.73
C ARG A 355 -10.15 7.53 7.09
N ALA A 356 -11.46 7.73 7.26
CA ALA A 356 -12.44 6.88 6.62
C ALA A 356 -12.36 7.11 5.10
N CYS A 357 -11.83 6.13 4.38
CA CYS A 357 -12.19 5.92 2.97
C CYS A 357 -13.28 4.85 2.94
N PRO A 358 -14.58 5.22 2.95
CA PRO A 358 -15.67 4.28 2.77
C PRO A 358 -15.47 3.40 1.54
N CYS A 359 -14.86 3.98 0.49
CA CYS A 359 -14.35 3.32 -0.70
C CYS A 359 -13.48 2.10 -0.39
N TYR A 360 -12.43 2.29 0.40
CA TYR A 360 -11.44 1.27 0.72
C TYR A 360 -11.98 0.23 1.68
N ARG A 361 -12.69 0.69 2.74
CA ARG A 361 -13.40 -0.21 3.67
C ARG A 361 -14.36 -1.13 2.91
N ARG A 362 -15.15 -0.57 1.98
CA ARG A 362 -16.07 -1.34 1.13
C ARG A 362 -15.33 -2.27 0.18
N TYR A 363 -14.21 -1.85 -0.40
CA TYR A 363 -13.39 -2.68 -1.28
C TYR A 363 -12.89 -3.95 -0.57
N VAL A 364 -12.28 -3.79 0.62
CA VAL A 364 -11.81 -4.92 1.43
C VAL A 364 -12.97 -5.82 1.87
N GLN A 365 -14.07 -5.23 2.33
CA GLN A 365 -15.26 -5.97 2.74
C GLN A 365 -15.88 -6.76 1.60
N MET A 366 -16.00 -6.18 0.40
CA MET A 366 -16.66 -6.82 -0.73
C MET A 366 -15.95 -8.13 -1.11
N LYS A 367 -14.61 -8.14 -1.10
CA LYS A 367 -13.82 -9.35 -1.37
C LYS A 367 -14.11 -10.44 -0.33
N ALA A 368 -14.06 -10.09 0.95
CA ALA A 368 -14.28 -11.04 2.03
C ALA A 368 -15.73 -11.56 2.08
N VAL A 369 -16.72 -10.66 1.95
CA VAL A 369 -18.15 -11.00 1.95
C VAL A 369 -18.50 -11.90 0.78
N LYS A 370 -17.95 -11.66 -0.42
CA LYS A 370 -18.17 -12.54 -1.57
C LYS A 370 -17.71 -13.98 -1.29
N ARG A 371 -16.58 -14.16 -0.58
CA ARG A 371 -16.13 -15.49 -0.16
C ARG A 371 -17.02 -16.10 0.93
N LEU A 372 -17.46 -15.29 1.90
CA LEU A 372 -18.43 -15.73 2.92
C LEU A 372 -19.77 -16.15 2.30
N GLU A 373 -20.22 -15.51 1.23
CA GLU A 373 -21.43 -15.91 0.50
C GLU A 373 -21.27 -17.26 -0.20
N VAL A 374 -20.09 -17.52 -0.79
CA VAL A 374 -19.77 -18.84 -1.38
C VAL A 374 -19.78 -19.91 -0.29
N ALA A 375 -19.07 -19.68 0.83
CA ALA A 375 -19.08 -20.58 1.97
C ALA A 375 -20.50 -20.86 2.50
N SER A 376 -21.34 -19.82 2.60
CA SER A 376 -22.73 -19.98 3.08
C SER A 376 -23.58 -20.84 2.14
N LYS A 377 -23.27 -20.91 0.85
CA LYS A 377 -24.02 -21.74 -0.11
C LYS A 377 -23.57 -23.19 -0.07
N GLU A 378 -22.29 -23.42 0.19
CA GLU A 378 -21.69 -24.76 0.27
C GLU A 378 -21.97 -25.46 1.60
N ILE A 379 -22.04 -24.69 2.70
CA ILE A 379 -22.53 -25.20 3.98
C ILE A 379 -24.00 -25.56 3.81
N ARG A 380 -24.29 -26.86 3.78
CA ARG A 380 -25.63 -27.45 3.59
C ARG A 380 -26.57 -27.07 4.76
N ALA A 381 -27.08 -25.85 4.76
CA ALA A 381 -28.12 -25.38 5.67
C ALA A 381 -29.22 -24.67 4.88
N VAL A 382 -30.43 -24.62 5.44
CA VAL A 382 -31.54 -23.89 4.84
C VAL A 382 -31.15 -22.41 4.70
N PRO A 383 -31.43 -21.72 3.56
CA PRO A 383 -30.99 -20.33 3.33
C PRO A 383 -31.44 -19.29 4.38
N THR A 384 -32.42 -19.65 5.21
CA THR A 384 -32.98 -18.84 6.30
C THR A 384 -32.39 -19.14 7.67
N GLN A 385 -31.59 -20.20 7.81
CA GLN A 385 -30.99 -20.60 9.08
C GLN A 385 -29.66 -19.88 9.33
N THR A 386 -29.51 -19.33 10.53
CA THR A 386 -28.23 -18.81 11.03
C THR A 386 -27.27 -19.97 11.28
N LYS A 387 -26.07 -19.88 10.73
CA LYS A 387 -25.05 -20.92 10.76
C LYS A 387 -24.06 -20.67 11.91
N LYS A 388 -24.03 -21.53 12.92
CA LYS A 388 -23.04 -21.47 13.99
C LYS A 388 -21.66 -21.84 13.43
N VAL A 389 -20.69 -20.94 13.51
CA VAL A 389 -19.34 -21.13 12.93
C VAL A 389 -18.27 -20.82 13.96
N LEU A 390 -17.15 -21.54 13.93
CA LEU A 390 -15.99 -21.22 14.75
C LEU A 390 -15.06 -20.28 13.99
N VAL A 391 -14.52 -19.25 14.64
CA VAL A 391 -13.57 -18.31 14.04
C VAL A 391 -12.30 -18.26 14.87
N GLY A 392 -11.16 -18.56 14.26
CA GLY A 392 -9.85 -18.49 14.95
C GLY A 392 -9.36 -17.05 15.11
N LEU A 393 -8.97 -16.66 16.33
CA LEU A 393 -8.43 -15.34 16.67
C LEU A 393 -6.99 -15.45 17.17
N SER A 394 -6.04 -14.89 16.42
CA SER A 394 -4.62 -14.83 16.80
C SER A 394 -4.18 -13.44 17.27
N PHE A 395 -5.10 -12.49 17.38
CA PHE A 395 -4.84 -11.04 17.57
C PHE A 395 -3.96 -10.41 16.49
N GLY A 396 -3.75 -11.10 15.38
CA GLY A 396 -3.08 -10.53 14.22
C GLY A 396 -4.03 -9.67 13.39
N VAL A 397 -3.47 -8.80 12.54
CA VAL A 397 -4.27 -7.87 11.73
C VAL A 397 -5.33 -8.57 10.89
N SER A 398 -5.01 -9.75 10.35
CA SER A 398 -5.92 -10.49 9.48
C SER A 398 -7.07 -11.14 10.25
N SER A 399 -6.81 -11.87 11.34
CA SER A 399 -7.89 -12.45 12.16
C SER A 399 -8.77 -11.36 12.77
N SER A 400 -8.18 -10.26 13.24
CA SER A 400 -8.90 -9.13 13.85
C SER A 400 -9.80 -8.42 12.84
N SER A 401 -9.30 -8.21 11.62
CA SER A 401 -10.09 -7.65 10.52
C SER A 401 -11.25 -8.57 10.12
N LEU A 402 -11.05 -9.90 10.14
CA LEU A 402 -12.12 -10.85 9.87
C LEU A 402 -13.27 -10.73 10.89
N ILE A 403 -12.97 -10.57 12.18
CA ILE A 403 -14.00 -10.33 13.21
C ILE A 403 -14.81 -9.08 12.89
N ASN A 404 -14.13 -7.97 12.58
CA ASN A 404 -14.81 -6.72 12.23
C ASN A 404 -15.68 -6.85 10.97
N ILE A 405 -15.18 -7.52 9.93
CA ILE A 405 -15.93 -7.76 8.69
C ILE A 405 -17.18 -8.61 8.93
N LEU A 406 -17.08 -9.64 9.78
CA LEU A 406 -18.23 -10.48 10.15
C LEU A 406 -19.28 -9.67 10.91
N ASP A 407 -18.88 -8.82 11.85
CA ASP A 407 -19.80 -7.98 12.64
C ASP A 407 -20.53 -6.99 11.75
N GLU A 408 -19.79 -6.28 10.90
CA GLU A 408 -20.39 -5.34 9.95
C GLU A 408 -21.32 -6.02 8.94
N SER A 409 -20.96 -7.22 8.47
CA SER A 409 -21.82 -8.02 7.60
C SER A 409 -23.11 -8.42 8.33
N ALA A 410 -23.00 -8.89 9.58
CA ALA A 410 -24.15 -9.26 10.40
C ALA A 410 -25.07 -8.07 10.66
N GLN A 411 -24.54 -6.92 11.07
CA GLN A 411 -25.30 -5.68 11.28
C GLN A 411 -26.01 -5.21 10.00
N ASN A 412 -25.34 -5.28 8.85
CA ASN A 412 -25.95 -4.91 7.58
C ASN A 412 -27.04 -5.88 7.12
N GLN A 413 -26.90 -7.17 7.44
CA GLN A 413 -27.93 -8.18 7.18
C GLN A 413 -29.14 -7.99 8.09
N LEU A 414 -28.93 -7.68 9.38
CA LEU A 414 -30.00 -7.44 10.36
C LEU A 414 -30.91 -6.24 10.00
N LYS A 415 -30.40 -5.27 9.22
CA LYS A 415 -31.23 -4.19 8.65
C LYS A 415 -32.25 -4.67 7.61
N LYS A 416 -32.03 -5.85 7.01
CA LYS A 416 -32.81 -6.39 5.89
C LYS A 416 -33.48 -7.73 6.20
N ARG A 417 -33.03 -8.43 7.24
CA ARG A 417 -33.39 -9.81 7.58
C ARG A 417 -33.51 -9.93 9.11
N PRO A 418 -34.35 -10.83 9.64
CA PRO A 418 -34.54 -10.98 11.07
C PRO A 418 -33.32 -11.59 11.79
N THR A 419 -32.50 -12.37 11.08
CA THR A 419 -31.33 -13.04 11.64
C THR A 419 -30.11 -12.91 10.72
N PRO A 420 -28.88 -12.91 11.26
CA PRO A 420 -27.67 -12.90 10.45
C PRO A 420 -27.43 -14.28 9.82
N ALA A 421 -26.60 -14.31 8.78
CA ALA A 421 -26.21 -15.56 8.11
C ALA A 421 -25.36 -16.47 9.01
N TYR A 422 -24.55 -15.87 9.89
CA TYR A 422 -23.59 -16.56 10.75
C TYR A 422 -23.78 -16.17 12.22
N ASP A 423 -23.53 -17.14 13.11
CA ASP A 423 -23.40 -16.97 14.56
C ASP A 423 -21.96 -17.38 14.98
N PRO A 424 -21.03 -16.42 15.06
CA PRO A 424 -19.62 -16.71 15.33
C PRO A 424 -19.32 -17.05 16.80
N VAL A 425 -18.65 -18.19 17.00
CA VAL A 425 -17.89 -18.51 18.22
C VAL A 425 -16.42 -18.23 17.95
N VAL A 426 -15.89 -17.16 18.51
CA VAL A 426 -14.52 -16.70 18.33
C VAL A 426 -13.62 -17.34 19.38
N VAL A 427 -12.59 -18.07 18.94
CA VAL A 427 -11.67 -18.80 19.80
C VAL A 427 -10.25 -18.31 19.63
N HIS A 428 -9.65 -17.90 20.73
CA HIS A 428 -8.21 -17.71 20.85
C HIS A 428 -7.60 -18.94 21.53
N VAL A 429 -6.55 -19.52 20.92
CA VAL A 429 -5.75 -20.57 21.57
C VAL A 429 -4.57 -19.88 22.25
N ASP A 430 -4.51 -19.97 23.57
CA ASP A 430 -3.43 -19.37 24.35
C ASP A 430 -2.17 -20.24 24.24
N THR A 431 -1.17 -19.68 23.57
CA THR A 431 0.12 -20.35 23.30
C THR A 431 1.22 -19.93 24.27
N GLU A 432 0.95 -19.01 25.19
CA GLU A 432 1.90 -18.60 26.22
C GLU A 432 2.00 -19.69 27.29
N MET A 433 3.14 -20.39 27.33
CA MET A 433 3.44 -21.33 28.42
C MET A 433 4.07 -20.50 29.54
N GLY A 434 3.32 -20.27 30.62
CA GLY A 434 3.68 -19.28 31.64
C GLY A 434 5.04 -19.53 32.28
N ASP A 435 5.96 -18.55 32.17
CA ASP A 435 6.96 -18.35 33.20
C ASP A 435 6.24 -17.64 34.36
N GLY A 436 6.06 -18.32 35.49
CA GLY A 436 5.28 -17.86 36.66
C GLY A 436 5.81 -16.62 37.40
N ALA A 437 6.42 -15.66 36.70
CA ALA A 437 7.14 -14.52 37.29
C ALA A 437 6.62 -13.13 36.89
N SER A 438 5.55 -12.98 36.10
CA SER A 438 5.00 -11.66 35.75
C SER A 438 3.67 -11.36 36.45
N PRO A 439 3.57 -10.31 37.30
CA PRO A 439 2.33 -9.91 37.98
C PRO A 439 1.32 -9.18 37.08
N LEU A 440 1.63 -8.99 35.79
CA LEU A 440 0.78 -8.26 34.84
C LEU A 440 -0.22 -9.23 34.18
N PRO A 441 -1.47 -8.81 33.89
CA PRO A 441 -2.38 -9.63 33.10
C PRO A 441 -1.73 -9.97 31.76
N CYS A 442 -1.72 -11.25 31.38
CA CYS A 442 -1.33 -11.68 30.03
C CYS A 442 -2.06 -10.81 28.98
N ASP A 443 -1.29 -10.22 28.06
CA ASP A 443 -1.81 -9.29 27.05
C ASP A 443 -2.96 -9.90 26.24
N SER A 444 -2.90 -11.20 25.97
CA SER A 444 -3.91 -11.99 25.26
C SER A 444 -5.28 -11.99 25.96
N LYS A 445 -5.32 -12.09 27.30
CA LYS A 445 -6.57 -12.04 28.06
C LYS A 445 -7.23 -10.67 27.98
N ARG A 446 -6.43 -9.61 28.15
CA ARG A 446 -6.89 -8.21 28.04
C ARG A 446 -7.42 -7.92 26.64
N LEU A 447 -6.72 -8.38 25.60
CA LEU A 447 -7.17 -8.23 24.22
C LEU A 447 -8.50 -8.95 23.97
N LEU A 448 -8.64 -10.20 24.43
CA LEU A 448 -9.89 -10.95 24.28
C LEU A 448 -11.08 -10.25 24.97
N GLU A 449 -10.87 -9.69 26.17
CA GLU A 449 -11.88 -8.88 26.86
C GLU A 449 -12.27 -7.63 26.05
N ASN A 450 -11.30 -6.94 25.46
CA ASN A 450 -11.55 -5.78 24.60
C ASN A 450 -12.33 -6.15 23.34
N PHE A 451 -12.01 -7.29 22.71
CA PHE A 451 -12.80 -7.84 21.59
C PHE A 451 -14.23 -8.15 22.01
N SER A 452 -14.42 -8.82 23.17
CA SER A 452 -15.76 -9.15 23.67
C SER A 452 -16.60 -7.91 23.99
N LYS A 453 -15.98 -6.85 24.51
CA LYS A 453 -16.65 -5.56 24.74
C LYS A 453 -17.05 -4.89 23.42
N ARG A 454 -16.18 -4.94 22.42
CA ARG A 454 -16.40 -4.28 21.13
C ARG A 454 -17.42 -5.00 20.25
N TYR A 455 -17.47 -6.32 20.31
CA TYR A 455 -18.33 -7.17 19.47
C TYR A 455 -19.28 -8.02 20.31
N PRO A 456 -20.26 -7.42 21.01
CA PRO A 456 -21.12 -8.13 21.95
C PRO A 456 -22.06 -9.16 21.27
N GLY A 457 -22.21 -9.10 19.95
CA GLY A 457 -22.99 -10.07 19.18
C GLY A 457 -22.32 -11.43 19.00
N PHE A 458 -21.05 -11.58 19.41
CA PHE A 458 -20.28 -12.82 19.24
C PHE A 458 -19.92 -13.45 20.58
N THR A 459 -19.69 -14.77 20.57
CA THR A 459 -19.20 -15.50 21.74
C THR A 459 -17.67 -15.60 21.68
N PHE A 460 -16.96 -15.15 22.71
CA PHE A 460 -15.51 -15.26 22.80
C PHE A 460 -15.06 -16.33 23.80
N ARG A 461 -14.04 -17.11 23.45
CA ARG A 461 -13.41 -18.14 24.28
C ARG A 461 -11.89 -18.09 24.17
N SER A 462 -11.22 -18.39 25.28
CA SER A 462 -9.80 -18.70 25.31
C SER A 462 -9.65 -20.18 25.67
N ILE A 463 -8.81 -20.91 24.94
CA ILE A 463 -8.50 -22.32 25.18
C ILE A 463 -6.99 -22.45 25.38
N PRO A 464 -6.50 -23.03 26.49
CA PRO A 464 -5.08 -23.21 26.71
C PRO A 464 -4.50 -24.27 25.77
N LEU A 465 -3.27 -24.07 25.29
CA LEU A 465 -2.58 -25.01 24.40
C LEU A 465 -2.46 -26.42 25.01
N THR A 466 -2.38 -26.54 26.33
CA THR A 466 -2.34 -27.83 27.06
C THR A 466 -3.52 -28.74 26.75
N THR A 467 -4.66 -28.20 26.29
CA THR A 467 -5.84 -28.97 25.85
C THR A 467 -5.48 -29.97 24.75
N VAL A 468 -4.42 -29.72 23.97
CA VAL A 468 -3.96 -30.64 22.93
C VAL A 468 -3.66 -32.05 23.46
N LEU A 469 -3.18 -32.15 24.71
CA LEU A 469 -2.77 -33.42 25.33
C LEU A 469 -3.92 -34.40 25.52
N ASP A 470 -5.16 -33.91 25.53
CA ASP A 470 -6.38 -34.70 25.70
C ASP A 470 -7.08 -35.01 24.37
N LEU A 471 -6.54 -34.54 23.25
CA LEU A 471 -7.15 -34.74 21.94
C LEU A 471 -6.86 -36.13 21.38
N ASP A 472 -7.90 -36.79 20.89
CA ASP A 472 -7.86 -38.05 20.14
C ASP A 472 -7.59 -37.85 18.64
N THR A 473 -7.59 -36.60 18.17
CA THR A 473 -7.26 -36.25 16.77
C THR A 473 -5.77 -36.35 16.44
N ILE A 474 -4.93 -36.68 17.43
CA ILE A 474 -3.49 -36.91 17.28
C ILE A 474 -3.19 -38.35 17.71
N ASP A 475 -2.48 -39.10 16.88
CA ASP A 475 -1.95 -40.40 17.25
C ASP A 475 -0.66 -40.22 18.06
N TRP A 476 -0.82 -39.99 19.36
CA TRP A 476 0.30 -39.88 20.29
C TRP A 476 1.17 -41.14 20.35
N SER A 477 0.66 -42.31 19.93
CA SER A 477 1.43 -43.55 19.90
C SER A 477 2.38 -43.64 18.70
N ALA A 478 2.09 -42.89 17.63
CA ALA A 478 2.90 -42.82 16.42
C ALA A 478 4.01 -41.76 16.48
N LEU A 479 4.04 -40.92 17.52
CA LEU A 479 5.02 -39.84 17.64
C LEU A 479 6.36 -40.34 18.23
N PRO A 480 7.52 -40.00 17.63
CA PRO A 480 8.84 -40.36 18.16
C PRO A 480 9.12 -39.75 19.54
N VAL A 481 8.58 -38.56 19.77
CA VAL A 481 8.66 -37.82 21.02
C VAL A 481 7.23 -37.66 21.52
N THR A 482 6.93 -38.17 22.71
CA THR A 482 5.61 -38.02 23.34
C THR A 482 5.67 -37.13 24.58
N PRO A 483 4.61 -36.38 24.90
CA PRO A 483 4.51 -35.61 26.15
C PRO A 483 4.27 -36.50 27.40
N ASN A 484 4.18 -37.83 27.23
CA ASN A 484 3.72 -38.78 28.25
C ASN A 484 4.74 -39.92 28.43
N GLY A 485 5.99 -39.61 28.78
CA GLY A 485 7.01 -40.61 29.08
C GLY A 485 6.64 -41.47 30.29
N ARG A 486 7.28 -42.65 30.42
CA ARG A 486 7.03 -43.61 31.54
C ARG A 486 7.31 -43.04 32.94
N GLU A 487 8.00 -41.90 33.04
CA GLU A 487 8.37 -41.22 34.30
C GLU A 487 7.56 -39.91 34.54
N ASP A 488 6.69 -39.49 33.62
CA ASP A 488 6.03 -38.16 33.64
C ASP A 488 4.70 -38.11 34.43
N GLY A 489 4.37 -39.15 35.20
CA GLY A 489 3.13 -39.20 36.00
C GLY A 489 3.03 -38.14 37.11
N GLU A 490 4.13 -37.46 37.43
CA GLU A 490 4.21 -36.42 38.47
C GLU A 490 4.22 -34.98 37.93
N LYS A 491 4.39 -34.75 36.61
CA LYS A 491 4.50 -33.41 36.01
C LYS A 491 3.14 -32.83 35.60
N GLY A 492 2.99 -31.52 35.77
CA GLY A 492 1.81 -30.78 35.31
C GLY A 492 1.66 -30.74 33.78
N PRO A 493 0.46 -30.48 33.22
CA PRO A 493 0.23 -30.40 31.77
C PRO A 493 1.11 -29.37 31.05
N GLU A 494 1.34 -28.20 31.67
CA GLU A 494 2.20 -27.14 31.12
C GLU A 494 3.66 -27.59 31.04
N GLU A 495 4.18 -28.21 32.11
CA GLU A 495 5.55 -28.73 32.17
C GLU A 495 5.79 -29.85 31.16
N ARG A 496 4.82 -30.76 31.00
CA ARG A 496 4.86 -31.83 29.99
C ARG A 496 4.94 -31.26 28.57
N LEU A 497 4.18 -30.22 28.30
CA LEU A 497 4.17 -29.59 26.99
C LEU A 497 5.45 -28.77 26.74
N HIS A 498 5.95 -28.06 27.76
CA HIS A 498 7.22 -27.36 27.70
C HIS A 498 8.39 -28.31 27.43
N ASP A 499 8.47 -29.42 28.18
CA ASP A 499 9.45 -30.47 27.97
C ASP A 499 9.35 -31.07 26.56
N PHE A 500 8.14 -31.34 26.07
CA PHE A 500 7.91 -31.81 24.71
C PHE A 500 8.48 -30.85 23.65
N PHE A 501 8.16 -29.55 23.72
CA PHE A 501 8.72 -28.56 22.78
C PHE A 501 10.23 -28.41 22.93
N SER A 502 10.77 -28.57 24.14
CA SER A 502 12.21 -28.49 24.41
C SER A 502 13.00 -29.60 23.68
N ARG A 503 12.39 -30.77 23.54
CA ARG A 503 12.94 -31.96 22.86
C ARG A 503 12.81 -31.94 21.34
N LEU A 504 12.18 -30.92 20.75
CA LEU A 504 12.09 -30.78 19.29
C LEU A 504 13.40 -30.22 18.71
N PRO A 505 13.80 -30.67 17.50
CA PRO A 505 15.16 -30.52 16.98
C PRO A 505 15.53 -29.09 16.57
N SER A 506 14.54 -28.25 16.26
CA SER A 506 14.78 -26.91 15.70
C SER A 506 13.67 -25.92 16.01
N THR A 507 13.95 -24.63 15.83
CA THR A 507 12.96 -23.55 15.90
C THR A 507 11.84 -23.74 14.86
N THR A 508 12.19 -24.20 13.66
CA THR A 508 11.22 -24.57 12.62
C THR A 508 10.28 -25.67 13.08
N SER A 509 10.81 -26.72 13.72
CA SER A 509 10.00 -27.80 14.27
C SER A 509 9.05 -27.30 15.34
N ARG A 510 9.53 -26.48 16.28
CA ARG A 510 8.68 -25.91 17.35
C ARG A 510 7.55 -25.06 16.77
N ALA A 511 7.84 -24.19 15.81
CA ALA A 511 6.84 -23.36 15.14
C ALA A 511 5.82 -24.20 14.36
N ASP A 512 6.27 -25.22 13.61
CA ASP A 512 5.39 -26.09 12.82
C ASP A 512 4.45 -26.91 13.73
N ILE A 513 5.00 -27.54 14.77
CA ILE A 513 4.20 -28.33 15.72
C ILE A 513 3.22 -27.46 16.51
N MET A 514 3.64 -26.27 16.96
CA MET A 514 2.75 -25.30 17.60
C MET A 514 1.53 -24.98 16.73
N ARG A 515 1.77 -24.67 15.45
CA ARG A 515 0.70 -24.35 14.49
C ARG A 515 -0.24 -25.53 14.26
N LEU A 516 0.29 -26.76 14.20
CA LEU A 516 -0.54 -27.97 14.09
C LEU A 516 -1.40 -28.17 15.34
N PHE A 517 -0.82 -28.01 16.53
CA PHE A 517 -1.56 -28.13 17.80
C PHE A 517 -2.70 -27.11 17.89
N VAL A 518 -2.45 -25.85 17.53
CA VAL A 518 -3.48 -24.81 17.43
C VAL A 518 -4.59 -25.24 16.46
N ARG A 519 -4.24 -25.81 15.30
CA ARG A 519 -5.23 -26.32 14.33
C ARG A 519 -6.07 -27.46 14.92
N HIS A 520 -5.46 -28.43 15.59
CA HIS A 520 -6.18 -29.53 16.24
C HIS A 520 -7.16 -29.02 17.30
N ILE A 521 -6.74 -28.07 18.13
CA ILE A 521 -7.60 -27.45 19.15
C ILE A 521 -8.78 -26.73 18.49
N LEU A 522 -8.56 -25.92 17.45
CA LEU A 522 -9.64 -25.21 16.76
C LEU A 522 -10.64 -26.15 16.08
N ILE A 523 -10.17 -27.24 15.47
CA ILE A 523 -11.04 -28.26 14.87
C ILE A 523 -11.85 -28.98 15.94
N SER A 524 -11.20 -29.43 17.01
CA SER A 524 -11.88 -30.12 18.13
C SER A 524 -12.92 -29.21 18.80
N ALA A 525 -12.58 -27.95 19.06
CA ALA A 525 -13.51 -26.96 19.59
C ALA A 525 -14.71 -26.71 18.67
N ALA A 526 -14.50 -26.70 17.35
CA ALA A 526 -15.58 -26.51 16.38
C ALA A 526 -16.56 -27.69 16.40
N LEU A 527 -16.05 -28.92 16.50
CA LEU A 527 -16.87 -30.12 16.62
C LEU A 527 -17.62 -30.16 17.96
N ALA A 528 -16.96 -29.85 19.07
CA ALA A 528 -17.57 -29.82 20.40
C ALA A 528 -18.70 -28.77 20.52
N GLU A 529 -18.53 -27.61 19.87
CA GLU A 529 -19.54 -26.54 19.82
C GLU A 529 -20.66 -26.78 18.80
N GLY A 530 -20.59 -27.85 18.00
CA GLY A 530 -21.55 -28.13 16.93
C GLY A 530 -21.51 -27.11 15.79
N CYS A 531 -20.35 -26.50 15.54
CA CYS A 531 -20.17 -25.53 14.47
C CYS A 531 -20.21 -26.23 13.09
N CYS A 532 -20.88 -25.61 12.12
CA CYS A 532 -20.98 -26.16 10.77
C CYS A 532 -19.76 -25.86 9.88
N ALA A 533 -18.86 -24.97 10.32
CA ALA A 533 -17.62 -24.63 9.64
C ALA A 533 -16.63 -23.94 10.58
N LEU A 534 -15.34 -23.98 10.20
CA LEU A 534 -14.24 -23.22 10.78
C LEU A 534 -13.77 -22.14 9.81
N LEU A 535 -13.75 -20.88 10.25
CA LEU A 535 -13.24 -19.74 9.48
C LEU A 535 -11.87 -19.31 10.02
N LEU A 536 -10.88 -19.21 9.13
CA LEU A 536 -9.52 -18.77 9.47
C LEU A 536 -9.17 -17.49 8.74
N GLY A 537 -8.63 -16.51 9.47
CA GLY A 537 -8.29 -15.18 8.96
C GLY A 537 -7.04 -15.10 8.09
N TYR A 538 -6.71 -16.10 7.27
CA TYR A 538 -5.52 -16.02 6.41
C TYR A 538 -5.76 -15.07 5.22
N SER A 539 -4.88 -14.08 5.08
CA SER A 539 -4.81 -13.17 3.93
C SER A 539 -4.18 -13.84 2.70
N THR A 540 -4.22 -13.20 1.52
CA THR A 540 -3.47 -13.65 0.33
C THR A 540 -1.99 -13.84 0.65
N THR A 541 -1.38 -12.86 1.32
CA THR A 541 0.00 -12.86 1.79
C THR A 541 0.28 -14.06 2.71
N ALA A 542 -0.57 -14.27 3.71
CA ALA A 542 -0.40 -15.37 4.67
C ALA A 542 -0.56 -16.75 4.01
N LEU A 543 -1.49 -16.89 3.06
CA LEU A 543 -1.66 -18.13 2.31
C LEU A 543 -0.47 -18.41 1.38
N ALA A 544 0.09 -17.38 0.72
CA ALA A 544 1.27 -17.55 -0.12
C ALA A 544 2.49 -17.99 0.72
N ALA A 545 2.70 -17.35 1.88
CA ALA A 545 3.76 -17.73 2.81
C ALA A 545 3.55 -19.15 3.34
N LEU A 546 2.33 -19.49 3.73
CA LEU A 546 1.96 -20.85 4.15
C LEU A 546 2.24 -21.88 3.04
N THR A 547 1.87 -21.58 1.79
CA THR A 547 2.12 -22.46 0.65
C THR A 547 3.61 -22.79 0.50
N LEU A 548 4.46 -21.77 0.53
CA LEU A 548 5.91 -21.97 0.41
C LEU A 548 6.49 -22.68 1.63
N GLY A 549 6.01 -22.34 2.84
CA GLY A 549 6.42 -22.99 4.09
C GLY A 549 6.09 -24.49 4.11
N GLU A 550 4.84 -24.88 3.82
CA GLU A 550 4.46 -26.29 3.74
C GLU A 550 5.26 -27.04 2.67
N THR A 551 5.47 -26.41 1.50
CA THR A 551 6.26 -27.02 0.42
C THR A 551 7.71 -27.24 0.85
N ALA A 552 8.36 -26.26 1.47
CA ALA A 552 9.73 -26.38 1.99
C ALA A 552 9.88 -27.44 3.11
N LYS A 553 8.81 -27.62 3.89
CA LYS A 553 8.72 -28.67 4.91
C LYS A 553 8.48 -30.07 4.31
N GLY A 554 8.21 -30.18 3.01
CA GLY A 554 7.99 -31.46 2.33
C GLY A 554 6.53 -31.93 2.37
N ARG A 555 5.57 -31.00 2.52
CA ARG A 555 4.13 -31.27 2.60
C ARG A 555 3.39 -30.96 1.29
N GLY A 556 4.05 -31.19 0.15
CA GLY A 556 3.50 -30.89 -1.18
C GLY A 556 2.19 -31.64 -1.48
N PHE A 557 2.11 -32.91 -1.09
CA PHE A 557 0.90 -33.73 -1.26
C PHE A 557 -0.28 -33.20 -0.44
N THR A 558 -0.04 -32.83 0.82
CA THR A 558 -1.09 -32.35 1.74
C THR A 558 -1.44 -30.88 1.56
N LEU A 559 -0.69 -30.15 0.72
CA LEU A 559 -0.80 -28.70 0.55
C LEU A 559 -2.23 -28.22 0.23
N PRO A 560 -2.99 -28.84 -0.71
CA PRO A 560 -4.34 -28.39 -1.06
C PRO A 560 -5.33 -28.54 0.09
N TRP A 561 -5.09 -29.50 0.99
CA TRP A 561 -5.87 -29.69 2.21
C TRP A 561 -5.59 -28.58 3.23
N MET A 562 -4.37 -28.06 3.26
CA MET A 562 -3.98 -27.01 4.19
C MET A 562 -4.36 -25.61 3.72
N THR A 563 -4.36 -25.36 2.41
CA THR A 563 -4.50 -24.00 1.86
C THR A 563 -5.82 -23.72 1.15
N ASN A 564 -6.59 -24.72 0.72
CA ASN A 564 -7.83 -24.51 -0.05
C ASN A 564 -9.08 -24.58 0.83
N ASP A 565 -10.13 -23.88 0.42
CA ASP A 565 -11.44 -23.93 1.08
C ASP A 565 -12.11 -25.29 0.86
N GLY A 566 -12.90 -25.77 1.81
CA GLY A 566 -13.78 -26.94 1.63
C GLY A 566 -13.78 -27.92 2.81
N PRO A 567 -14.51 -29.04 2.68
CA PRO A 567 -14.60 -30.07 3.73
C PRO A 567 -13.22 -30.70 3.99
N GLN A 568 -12.91 -30.90 5.26
CA GLN A 568 -11.68 -31.55 5.72
C GLN A 568 -12.06 -32.79 6.54
N PRO A 569 -11.51 -33.98 6.24
CA PRO A 569 -11.72 -35.13 7.08
C PRO A 569 -11.03 -34.91 8.43
N VAL A 570 -11.72 -35.30 9.50
CA VAL A 570 -11.20 -35.29 10.86
C VAL A 570 -11.11 -36.74 11.30
N HIS A 571 -9.89 -37.18 11.60
CA HIS A 571 -9.62 -38.53 12.07
C HIS A 571 -9.45 -38.54 13.59
N ALA A 572 -9.94 -39.58 14.24
CA ALA A 572 -9.64 -39.90 15.63
C ALA A 572 -8.84 -41.20 15.70
N PHE A 573 -7.92 -41.25 16.65
CA PHE A 573 -7.01 -42.37 16.88
C PHE A 573 -7.29 -42.98 18.24
N ALA A 574 -7.41 -44.32 18.30
CA ALA A 574 -7.69 -45.03 19.54
C ALA A 574 -6.48 -44.98 20.49
N ALA A 575 -6.73 -44.80 21.79
CA ALA A 575 -5.70 -44.89 22.81
C ALA A 575 -5.18 -46.34 22.92
N ALA A 576 -3.86 -46.53 22.88
CA ALA A 576 -3.26 -47.86 22.98
C ALA A 576 -3.67 -48.59 24.29
N PRO A 577 -4.12 -49.86 24.25
CA PRO A 577 -4.43 -50.62 25.46
C PRO A 577 -3.16 -50.85 26.29
N ARG A 578 -3.25 -50.64 27.61
CA ARG A 578 -2.13 -50.69 28.56
C ARG A 578 -1.45 -52.06 28.71
N ASN A 579 -1.99 -53.14 28.15
CA ASN A 579 -1.46 -54.49 28.32
C ASN A 579 -1.06 -55.10 26.98
N GLY A 580 0.24 -55.43 26.85
CA GLY A 580 0.81 -56.01 25.65
C GLY A 580 0.33 -57.44 25.40
N ALA A 581 -0.27 -57.66 24.24
CA ALA A 581 -0.33 -58.96 23.58
C ALA A 581 -0.37 -58.80 22.05
N GLY A 582 0.57 -59.49 21.39
CA GLY A 582 0.43 -60.21 20.11
C GLY A 582 -0.15 -59.57 18.84
N SER A 583 0.75 -59.21 17.92
CA SER A 583 0.80 -59.55 16.49
C SER A 583 -0.35 -59.31 15.49
N ASP A 584 -1.55 -58.87 15.84
CA ASP A 584 -2.59 -58.49 14.85
C ASP A 584 -2.85 -56.97 14.82
N ARG A 585 -1.77 -56.17 14.89
CA ARG A 585 -1.83 -54.71 15.15
C ARG A 585 -2.07 -53.81 13.94
N GLU A 586 -1.94 -54.30 12.72
CA GLU A 586 -1.91 -53.43 11.53
C GLU A 586 -3.31 -53.09 10.98
N ALA A 587 -4.33 -53.93 11.21
CA ALA A 587 -5.65 -53.75 10.59
C ALA A 587 -6.69 -53.00 11.47
N GLU A 588 -6.51 -52.92 12.79
CA GLU A 588 -7.46 -52.26 13.72
C GLU A 588 -7.11 -50.79 14.07
N ALA A 589 -6.01 -50.25 13.53
CA ALA A 589 -5.40 -48.98 13.97
C ALA A 589 -5.29 -47.86 12.89
N ALA A 590 -6.04 -47.94 11.79
CA ALA A 590 -6.15 -46.82 10.84
C ALA A 590 -7.02 -45.70 11.46
N GLY A 591 -6.58 -44.44 11.40
CA GLY A 591 -7.30 -43.30 11.97
C GLY A 591 -8.75 -43.24 11.45
N LYS A 592 -9.74 -43.40 12.33
CA LYS A 592 -11.14 -43.46 11.93
C LYS A 592 -11.64 -42.05 11.62
N GLU A 593 -12.15 -41.83 10.40
CA GLU A 593 -12.84 -40.58 10.08
C GLU A 593 -14.07 -40.43 11.00
N VAL A 594 -14.08 -39.41 11.85
CA VAL A 594 -15.16 -39.13 12.81
C VAL A 594 -16.07 -37.99 12.35
N ALA A 595 -15.58 -37.10 11.49
CA ALA A 595 -16.33 -35.97 10.96
C ALA A 595 -15.71 -35.42 9.67
N LYS A 596 -16.51 -34.68 8.89
CA LYS A 596 -16.02 -33.78 7.84
C LYS A 596 -16.37 -32.34 8.22
N LEU A 597 -15.35 -31.54 8.54
CA LEU A 597 -15.53 -30.13 8.94
C LEU A 597 -15.11 -29.20 7.78
N PRO A 598 -16.01 -28.39 7.21
CA PRO A 598 -15.65 -27.35 6.26
C PRO A 598 -14.72 -26.29 6.88
N ILE A 599 -13.58 -26.03 6.24
CA ILE A 599 -12.67 -24.95 6.60
C ILE A 599 -12.62 -23.93 5.47
N TYR A 600 -12.74 -22.65 5.82
CA TYR A 600 -12.74 -21.54 4.87
C TYR A 600 -11.75 -20.44 5.25
N TYR A 601 -11.23 -19.76 4.24
CA TYR A 601 -10.31 -18.63 4.36
C TYR A 601 -10.92 -17.35 3.76
N PRO A 602 -11.82 -16.64 4.47
CA PRO A 602 -12.57 -15.52 3.91
C PRO A 602 -11.71 -14.37 3.37
N LEU A 603 -10.50 -14.18 3.91
CA LEU A 603 -9.57 -13.12 3.50
C LEU A 603 -8.60 -13.52 2.39
N ARG A 604 -8.81 -14.67 1.73
CA ARG A 604 -7.91 -15.22 0.70
C ARG A 604 -7.55 -14.25 -0.42
N GLU A 605 -8.42 -13.31 -0.76
CA GLU A 605 -8.25 -12.35 -1.86
C GLU A 605 -7.86 -10.95 -1.38
N VAL A 606 -7.56 -10.80 -0.09
CA VAL A 606 -7.14 -9.55 0.54
C VAL A 606 -5.68 -9.67 0.98
N PHE A 607 -4.83 -8.73 0.59
CA PHE A 607 -3.42 -8.70 1.01
C PHE A 607 -3.27 -8.24 2.47
N ARG A 608 -2.14 -8.58 3.10
CA ARG A 608 -1.83 -8.13 4.46
C ARG A 608 -1.69 -6.61 4.52
N SER A 609 -0.99 -6.00 3.56
CA SER A 609 -0.89 -4.55 3.41
C SER A 609 -2.26 -3.88 3.33
N GLU A 610 -3.21 -4.51 2.61
CA GLU A 610 -4.59 -4.02 2.54
C GLU A 610 -5.32 -4.08 3.89
N LEU A 611 -5.08 -5.14 4.67
CA LEU A 611 -5.68 -5.32 5.99
C LEU A 611 -5.08 -4.38 7.05
N VAL A 612 -3.79 -4.04 6.94
CA VAL A 612 -3.16 -3.02 7.79
C VAL A 612 -3.78 -1.66 7.55
N ALA A 613 -3.93 -1.25 6.28
CA ALA A 613 -4.63 -0.01 5.93
C ALA A 613 -6.09 -0.05 6.41
N TYR A 614 -6.80 -1.15 6.13
CA TYR A 614 -8.17 -1.36 6.60
C TYR A 614 -8.31 -1.19 8.11
N ALA A 615 -7.42 -1.79 8.90
CA ALA A 615 -7.41 -1.70 10.35
C ALA A 615 -7.29 -0.26 10.87
N GLY A 616 -6.53 0.59 10.18
CA GLY A 616 -6.43 2.02 10.47
C GLY A 616 -7.64 2.86 10.04
N PHE A 617 -8.45 2.36 9.10
CA PHE A 617 -9.63 3.05 8.58
C PHE A 617 -10.95 2.70 9.29
N ILE A 618 -10.93 1.74 10.21
CA ILE A 618 -12.10 1.43 11.05
C ILE A 618 -12.19 2.45 12.18
N SER A 619 -13.41 2.80 12.57
CA SER A 619 -13.67 3.66 13.73
C SER A 619 -14.47 2.88 14.79
N PRO A 620 -13.95 2.73 16.02
CA PRO A 620 -12.57 3.06 16.44
C PRO A 620 -11.53 2.19 15.70
N PRO A 621 -10.25 2.59 15.59
CA PRO A 621 -9.23 1.79 14.89
C PRO A 621 -9.13 0.35 15.42
N LEU A 622 -8.81 -0.60 14.55
CA LEU A 622 -8.50 -1.97 14.96
C LEU A 622 -7.06 -2.12 15.47
N THR A 623 -6.20 -1.14 15.19
CA THR A 623 -4.78 -1.16 15.57
C THR A 623 -4.57 -1.31 17.07
N GLU A 624 -5.49 -0.83 17.90
CA GLU A 624 -5.46 -0.99 19.37
C GLU A 624 -5.80 -2.42 19.84
N LEU A 625 -6.39 -3.23 18.97
CA LEU A 625 -6.78 -4.62 19.23
C LEU A 625 -5.82 -5.63 18.57
N VAL A 626 -4.78 -5.16 17.90
CA VAL A 626 -3.81 -6.00 17.19
C VAL A 626 -2.48 -6.00 17.95
N LEU A 627 -1.82 -7.16 18.01
CA LEU A 627 -0.51 -7.25 18.66
C LEU A 627 0.56 -6.44 17.90
N PRO A 628 1.43 -5.67 18.60
CA PRO A 628 2.41 -4.79 17.96
C PRO A 628 3.39 -5.49 17.02
N SER A 629 3.77 -6.73 17.34
CA SER A 629 4.70 -7.56 16.56
C SER A 629 4.20 -7.88 15.15
N ASP A 630 2.90 -7.77 14.88
CA ASP A 630 2.33 -7.93 13.55
C ASP A 630 2.36 -6.62 12.73
N VAL A 631 2.48 -5.45 13.37
CA VAL A 631 2.56 -4.15 12.67
C VAL A 631 4.01 -3.83 12.27
N THR A 632 5.01 -4.35 12.99
CA THR A 632 6.43 -3.98 12.85
C THR A 632 7.33 -5.02 12.17
N ARG A 633 6.77 -6.11 11.62
CA ARG A 633 7.57 -7.18 10.96
C ARG A 633 8.39 -6.72 9.75
N SER A 634 8.08 -5.55 9.19
CA SER A 634 8.72 -4.99 7.99
C SER A 634 10.10 -4.33 8.21
N GLY A 635 10.74 -4.44 9.40
CA GLY A 635 11.96 -3.67 9.68
C GLY A 635 13.05 -4.26 10.58
N SER A 636 12.93 -5.47 11.14
CA SER A 636 14.00 -5.99 12.00
C SER A 636 15.10 -6.69 11.19
N ALA A 637 16.33 -6.13 11.20
CA ALA A 637 17.51 -6.78 10.67
C ALA A 637 17.74 -8.16 11.31
N VAL A 638 18.19 -9.14 10.52
CA VAL A 638 18.52 -10.49 10.99
C VAL A 638 19.71 -10.42 11.94
N VAL A 639 19.47 -10.54 13.25
CA VAL A 639 20.54 -10.60 14.25
C VAL A 639 21.19 -11.99 14.28
N SER A 640 20.50 -13.04 13.81
CA SER A 640 21.01 -14.42 13.65
C SER A 640 20.06 -15.26 12.77
N HIS A 641 20.59 -16.01 11.80
CA HIS A 641 19.80 -16.96 10.99
C HIS A 641 19.47 -18.28 11.74
N LYS A 642 20.07 -18.53 12.91
CA LYS A 642 19.86 -19.78 13.66
C LYS A 642 18.54 -19.83 14.43
N ASP A 643 17.95 -18.66 14.71
CA ASP A 643 16.79 -18.53 15.59
C ASP A 643 15.49 -18.22 14.82
N VAL A 644 15.49 -18.35 13.50
CA VAL A 644 14.36 -18.01 12.63
C VAL A 644 13.76 -19.28 12.04
N SER A 645 12.44 -19.43 12.13
CA SER A 645 11.74 -20.57 11.52
C SER A 645 11.65 -20.44 9.99
N ILE A 646 11.50 -21.55 9.27
CA ILE A 646 11.25 -21.50 7.82
C ILE A 646 9.98 -20.70 7.49
N ASP A 647 8.98 -20.77 8.36
CA ASP A 647 7.71 -20.04 8.18
C ASP A 647 7.94 -18.51 8.30
N ASP A 648 8.81 -18.07 9.21
CA ASP A 648 9.21 -16.65 9.30
C ASP A 648 10.06 -16.19 8.11
N VAL A 649 10.95 -17.05 7.61
CA VAL A 649 11.73 -16.77 6.39
C VAL A 649 10.79 -16.59 5.18
N MET A 650 9.83 -17.51 5.01
CA MET A 650 8.87 -17.45 3.91
C MET A 650 7.92 -16.25 4.02
N ALA A 651 7.50 -15.90 5.24
CA ALA A 651 6.69 -14.70 5.47
C ALA A 651 7.43 -13.43 5.05
N ARG A 652 8.69 -13.26 5.47
CA ARG A 652 9.53 -12.10 5.08
C ARG A 652 9.78 -12.04 3.59
N TYR A 653 10.10 -13.18 2.97
CA TYR A 653 10.28 -13.26 1.52
C TYR A 653 9.02 -12.82 0.76
N ILE A 654 7.84 -13.30 1.18
CA ILE A 654 6.58 -12.90 0.56
C ILE A 654 6.29 -11.42 0.79
N ASP A 655 6.55 -10.88 1.98
CA ASP A 655 6.37 -9.45 2.27
C ASP A 655 7.25 -8.57 1.36
N GLU A 656 8.52 -8.96 1.15
CA GLU A 656 9.44 -8.26 0.24
C GLU A 656 8.99 -8.33 -1.23
N VAL A 657 8.57 -9.53 -1.68
CA VAL A 657 8.07 -9.74 -3.04
C VAL A 657 6.76 -8.99 -3.26
N GLU A 658 5.88 -8.91 -2.27
CA GLU A 658 4.60 -8.20 -2.37
C GLU A 658 4.78 -6.72 -2.70
N VAL A 659 5.79 -6.05 -2.11
CA VAL A 659 6.07 -4.62 -2.35
C VAL A 659 6.41 -4.35 -3.81
N SER A 660 7.20 -5.24 -4.44
CA SER A 660 7.69 -5.03 -5.80
C SER A 660 6.79 -5.67 -6.87
N TYR A 661 6.17 -6.81 -6.54
CA TYR A 661 5.47 -7.68 -7.49
C TYR A 661 4.26 -8.39 -6.84
N PRO A 662 3.20 -7.66 -6.45
CA PRO A 662 2.04 -8.22 -5.74
C PRO A 662 1.30 -9.31 -6.55
N SER A 663 1.41 -9.27 -7.88
CA SER A 663 0.84 -10.30 -8.77
C SER A 663 1.48 -11.69 -8.58
N ILE A 664 2.75 -11.77 -8.17
CA ILE A 664 3.44 -13.04 -7.90
C ILE A 664 2.79 -13.71 -6.68
N VAL A 665 2.58 -12.96 -5.60
CA VAL A 665 1.95 -13.45 -4.37
C VAL A 665 0.53 -13.98 -4.65
N ALA A 666 -0.26 -13.24 -5.43
CA ALA A 666 -1.59 -13.70 -5.85
C ALA A 666 -1.52 -14.95 -6.74
N ASN A 667 -0.49 -15.07 -7.60
CA ASN A 667 -0.30 -16.26 -8.44
C ASN A 667 0.00 -17.51 -7.62
N VAL A 668 0.80 -17.42 -6.55
CA VAL A 668 1.06 -18.57 -5.65
C VAL A 668 -0.24 -19.15 -5.12
N VAL A 669 -1.12 -18.28 -4.59
CA VAL A 669 -2.43 -18.70 -4.04
C VAL A 669 -3.35 -19.25 -5.13
N ARG A 670 -3.40 -18.61 -6.32
CA ARG A 670 -4.23 -19.08 -7.44
C ARG A 670 -3.77 -20.41 -8.01
N THR A 671 -2.46 -20.66 -8.08
CA THR A 671 -1.91 -21.93 -8.55
C THR A 671 -2.20 -23.03 -7.56
N THR A 672 -1.99 -22.79 -6.26
CA THR A 672 -2.29 -23.77 -5.21
C THR A 672 -3.79 -24.12 -5.14
N ALA A 673 -4.66 -23.15 -5.43
CA ALA A 673 -6.11 -23.37 -5.50
C ALA A 673 -6.56 -24.31 -6.63
N LYS A 674 -5.69 -24.58 -7.62
CA LYS A 674 -5.96 -25.51 -8.74
C LYS A 674 -5.47 -26.93 -8.47
N LEU A 675 -4.71 -27.15 -7.40
CA LEU A 675 -4.22 -28.47 -7.05
C LEU A 675 -5.38 -29.35 -6.55
N GLU A 676 -5.39 -30.60 -7.00
CA GLU A 676 -6.40 -31.59 -6.61
C GLU A 676 -6.18 -32.08 -5.18
N ARG A 677 -7.29 -32.32 -4.46
CA ARG A 677 -7.26 -32.97 -3.14
C ARG A 677 -7.23 -34.48 -3.34
N LEU A 678 -6.02 -35.01 -3.49
CA LEU A 678 -5.80 -36.45 -3.56
C LEU A 678 -6.10 -37.09 -2.19
N GLY A 679 -6.70 -38.29 -2.23
CA GLY A 679 -7.09 -39.07 -1.05
C GLY A 679 -8.48 -38.77 -0.46
N GLU A 680 -9.41 -38.21 -1.24
CA GLU A 680 -10.81 -37.98 -0.81
C GLU A 680 -11.65 -39.28 -0.65
N ASN A 681 -11.19 -40.40 -1.23
CA ASN A 681 -11.95 -41.65 -1.35
C ASN A 681 -11.63 -42.66 -0.24
N GLY A 682 -11.87 -42.29 1.03
CA GLY A 682 -12.25 -43.20 2.14
C GLY A 682 -11.37 -44.39 2.57
N ASP A 683 -10.37 -44.80 1.79
CA ASP A 683 -9.54 -45.99 2.00
C ASP A 683 -8.08 -45.66 2.39
N ASP A 684 -7.73 -44.39 2.53
CA ASP A 684 -6.35 -43.94 2.72
C ASP A 684 -5.93 -43.76 4.18
N ILE A 685 -4.69 -44.17 4.47
CA ILE A 685 -4.03 -44.01 5.77
C ILE A 685 -3.77 -42.52 6.02
N SER A 686 -4.12 -42.02 7.20
CA SER A 686 -3.92 -40.62 7.60
C SER A 686 -2.71 -40.43 8.51
N CYS A 687 -2.08 -39.27 8.39
CA CYS A 687 -0.95 -38.85 9.21
C CYS A 687 -1.39 -38.66 10.66
N GLY A 688 -0.74 -39.35 11.59
CA GLY A 688 -1.01 -39.28 13.03
C GLY A 688 -0.78 -37.92 13.68
N LEU A 689 -0.09 -36.98 13.03
CA LEU A 689 0.18 -35.64 13.59
C LEU A 689 -0.58 -34.51 12.92
N CYS A 690 -0.74 -34.50 11.60
CA CYS A 690 -1.50 -33.43 10.92
C CYS A 690 -2.89 -33.86 10.44
N GLY A 691 -3.23 -35.15 10.56
CA GLY A 691 -4.51 -35.72 10.16
C GLY A 691 -4.74 -35.81 8.66
N MET A 692 -3.75 -35.45 7.82
CA MET A 692 -3.89 -35.45 6.35
C MET A 692 -3.53 -36.81 5.76
N GLY A 693 -4.09 -37.14 4.59
CA GLY A 693 -3.77 -38.39 3.87
C GLY A 693 -2.27 -38.56 3.59
N LEU A 694 -1.79 -39.78 3.68
CA LEU A 694 -0.42 -40.16 3.35
C LEU A 694 -0.29 -40.54 1.87
N ASP A 695 0.84 -40.19 1.27
CA ASP A 695 1.23 -40.66 -0.07
C ASP A 695 2.38 -41.64 0.10
N GLU A 696 2.09 -42.90 0.44
CA GLU A 696 3.14 -43.87 0.77
C GLU A 696 4.20 -44.01 -0.34
N GLN A 697 3.76 -44.00 -1.61
CA GLN A 697 4.67 -44.11 -2.75
C GLN A 697 5.48 -42.83 -2.97
N GLY A 698 4.86 -41.65 -2.81
CA GLY A 698 5.54 -40.37 -2.92
C GLY A 698 6.49 -40.10 -1.74
N ASP A 699 6.06 -40.39 -0.52
CA ASP A 699 6.83 -40.21 0.71
C ASP A 699 8.08 -41.11 0.69
N GLU A 700 7.98 -42.39 0.31
CA GLU A 700 9.14 -43.28 0.17
C GLU A 700 10.09 -42.85 -0.97
N ARG A 701 9.53 -42.41 -2.11
CA ARG A 701 10.32 -41.87 -3.22
C ARG A 701 11.12 -40.63 -2.80
N TRP A 702 10.48 -39.69 -2.12
CA TRP A 702 11.13 -38.45 -1.66
C TRP A 702 12.18 -38.70 -0.57
N LYS A 703 11.94 -39.66 0.34
CA LYS A 703 12.96 -40.12 1.29
C LYS A 703 14.21 -40.62 0.57
N GLY A 704 14.03 -41.42 -0.49
CA GLY A 704 15.14 -41.92 -1.32
C GLY A 704 15.89 -40.83 -2.09
N GLU A 705 15.17 -39.93 -2.78
CA GLU A 705 15.77 -38.87 -3.61
C GLU A 705 16.51 -37.78 -2.79
N ILE A 706 16.10 -37.55 -1.53
CA ILE A 706 16.72 -36.54 -0.63
C ILE A 706 17.85 -37.16 0.24
N GLY A 707 18.06 -38.48 0.18
CA GLY A 707 19.13 -39.17 0.92
C GLY A 707 18.79 -39.49 2.37
N ASP A 708 17.50 -39.59 2.69
CA ASP A 708 16.94 -39.87 4.03
C ASP A 708 16.55 -41.36 4.19
N ALA A 709 17.07 -42.25 3.35
CA ALA A 709 16.72 -43.68 3.31
C ALA A 709 16.99 -44.46 4.62
N ASP A 710 17.88 -43.95 5.49
CA ASP A 710 18.22 -44.56 6.79
C ASP A 710 17.35 -44.03 7.95
N ALA A 711 16.38 -43.13 7.69
CA ALA A 711 15.48 -42.60 8.71
C ALA A 711 14.37 -43.63 8.99
N GLY A 712 14.49 -44.38 10.09
CA GLY A 712 13.62 -45.51 10.46
C GLY A 712 12.10 -45.33 10.24
N GLU A 713 11.40 -46.47 10.12
CA GLU A 713 9.96 -46.52 9.85
C GLU A 713 9.12 -45.94 11.01
N TYR A 714 8.70 -44.68 10.90
CA TYR A 714 7.70 -44.08 11.78
C TYR A 714 6.33 -44.21 11.10
N GLY A 715 5.74 -45.40 11.25
CA GLY A 715 4.75 -45.98 10.34
C GLY A 715 3.44 -45.24 10.04
N ARG A 716 3.20 -44.01 10.54
CA ARG A 716 1.97 -43.24 10.24
C ARG A 716 2.17 -41.71 10.20
N LEU A 717 3.38 -41.22 9.89
CA LEU A 717 3.63 -39.77 9.74
C LEU A 717 3.96 -39.42 8.28
N CYS A 718 3.38 -38.34 7.76
CA CYS A 718 3.80 -37.80 6.47
C CYS A 718 5.23 -37.28 6.57
N TYR A 719 5.95 -37.24 5.44
CA TYR A 719 7.36 -36.84 5.40
C TYR A 719 7.64 -35.52 6.13
N GLY A 720 6.79 -34.50 5.94
CA GLY A 720 6.96 -33.23 6.64
C GLY A 720 6.73 -33.29 8.15
N CYS A 721 5.78 -34.11 8.63
CA CYS A 721 5.60 -34.34 10.07
C CYS A 721 6.78 -35.10 10.67
N GLN A 722 7.29 -36.11 9.95
CA GLN A 722 8.46 -36.88 10.37
C GLN A 722 9.68 -35.95 10.54
N ARG A 723 9.93 -35.06 9.57
CA ARG A 723 11.02 -34.07 9.67
C ARG A 723 10.85 -33.11 10.85
N SER A 724 9.64 -32.63 11.10
CA SER A 724 9.37 -31.76 12.25
C SER A 724 9.60 -32.46 13.60
N MET A 725 9.47 -33.79 13.63
CA MET A 725 9.59 -34.61 14.85
C MET A 725 10.94 -35.34 15.00
N ARG A 726 11.81 -35.30 13.98
CA ARG A 726 13.08 -36.05 13.95
C ARG A 726 14.15 -35.34 14.79
N ASN A 727 14.61 -35.98 15.87
CA ASN A 727 15.83 -35.55 16.57
C ASN A 727 17.10 -35.97 15.83
#